data_AF-A0A8H3PJI1-F1
#
_entry.id   AF-A0A8H3PJI1-F1
#
_cell.length_a   1.000
_cell.length_b   1.000
_cell.length_c   1.000
_cell.angle_alpha   90.00
_cell.angle_beta   90.00
_cell.angle_gamma   90.00
#
_symmetry.space_group_name_H-M   'P 1'
#
loop_
_entity.id
_entity.type
_entity.pdbx_description
1 polymer ?
#
loop_
_entity_poly.entity_id
_entity_poly.type
_entity_poly.pdbx_seq_one_letter_code
_entity_poly.pdbx_strand_id
1 'polypeptide(L)'
;MFGNIPWVIHLLADGVMSVLRAPPPFPRNGYQYELTELIRLLFTPYAPVGARGAELFKSMSLVAPILYSNSALQALHSITFLIHTSRLLMPEIVLDNTAGPLKVPGFHDIPIDVELPQDQFAAGIQDWRGAILTAKELAMLDLINTITERHDWHVRIFHQEEIARWREDALSSSSLINDQTWSWCLKELQDKARDFEKRRHVLVFNTGSGVCKSDTAISSNIQSELQDAADFLTKDVEERIQHQYVQKSPVLNLVDPSLFPLVYGRTKVLTGGQSCGMDQASWSSCVQEGQIAPEQPQFPQENSRLHWLSHECIWSTKFQWLPCEVEFTGPPGSTDIRITSYINNLHPTNRSLYSAIEGVIASCIIQWNEILIREKWNEPSEYRIGHCKPCPREPIRIRTYGVDWKARFPEWAKKLPEVSKENQLSVEEYVTMCTQVEAYLQEPESKDKVHWFQVHTQKIPEDWKTRWGLRRTALTKYAHMFFFEHSDPGTAYSYEDWKAGRTGEAIVGPVDQENWGPVFETEQFLLSNPWLEPYRWAYEPKGQKDDDHQFYTVALQDEFREKGLQVVVKVHSIELQPDIPSFSGEDWHTEGNANEHIVANAIYAFDCGNISEPRISFRQRLSHAGRRFVYDRIGAGDDPDDNESDFEDEEYSDPEDALIFERDPEEKYACWDVKYIGRLFGFETIQTAPAWQELGKFRMPPGRLISFPNAFQHRMGPLELQDKSKAGHCRFLTLSLVDPTYRICSTRNVPPQQPKWIDGSGSHMDLKEALELKEELTKIHVRKDEATFELARNLVFSGFH
;
A
#
# COMPACT_ATOMS: atom_id res chain seq x y z
N MET A 1 9.78 43.30 -9.53
CA MET A 1 8.78 44.32 -9.92
C MET A 1 7.44 44.01 -9.25
N PHE A 2 7.41 44.04 -7.91
CA PHE A 2 6.19 43.79 -7.14
C PHE A 2 5.82 45.11 -6.44
N GLY A 3 4.84 45.82 -7.00
CA GLY A 3 4.48 47.14 -6.48
C GLY A 3 3.06 47.60 -6.77
N ASN A 4 2.19 46.80 -7.41
CA ASN A 4 0.85 47.29 -7.82
C ASN A 4 -0.25 46.22 -7.73
N ILE A 5 -0.23 45.36 -6.72
CA ILE A 5 -1.38 44.47 -6.40
C ILE A 5 -2.66 45.29 -6.05
N PRO A 6 -2.59 46.42 -5.31
CA PRO A 6 -3.77 47.23 -5.05
C PRO A 6 -4.37 47.87 -6.31
N TRP A 7 -3.54 48.17 -7.32
CA TRP A 7 -3.98 48.85 -8.54
C TRP A 7 -4.72 47.91 -9.50
N VAL A 8 -4.31 46.65 -9.60
CA VAL A 8 -5.00 45.62 -10.40
C VAL A 8 -6.37 45.30 -9.80
N ILE A 9 -6.47 45.23 -8.46
CA ILE A 9 -7.74 45.05 -7.76
C ILE A 9 -8.65 46.27 -7.94
N HIS A 10 -8.10 47.49 -7.92
CA HIS A 10 -8.86 48.71 -8.19
C HIS A 10 -9.40 48.79 -9.63
N LEU A 11 -8.61 48.38 -10.63
CA LEU A 11 -9.03 48.37 -12.03
C LEU A 11 -10.17 47.36 -12.29
N LEU A 12 -10.10 46.20 -11.63
CA LEU A 12 -11.15 45.18 -11.70
C LEU A 12 -12.43 45.63 -10.99
N ALA A 13 -12.30 46.33 -9.86
CA ALA A 13 -13.44 46.96 -9.17
C ALA A 13 -14.11 48.05 -10.01
N ASP A 14 -13.34 48.90 -10.69
CA ASP A 14 -13.87 49.94 -11.59
C ASP A 14 -14.54 49.34 -12.84
N GLY A 15 -14.01 48.23 -13.37
CA GLY A 15 -14.63 47.48 -14.47
C GLY A 15 -15.99 46.87 -14.08
N VAL A 16 -16.10 46.29 -12.88
CA VAL A 16 -17.36 45.76 -12.35
C VAL A 16 -18.36 46.89 -12.04
N MET A 17 -17.89 48.02 -11.51
CA MET A 17 -18.73 49.20 -11.24
C MET A 17 -19.21 49.91 -12.51
N SER A 18 -18.45 49.82 -13.62
CA SER A 18 -18.86 50.29 -14.95
C SER A 18 -20.05 49.50 -15.49
N VAL A 19 -20.04 48.18 -15.34
CA VAL A 19 -21.11 47.27 -15.78
C VAL A 19 -22.41 47.51 -14.97
N LEU A 20 -22.30 47.92 -13.71
CA LEU A 20 -23.42 48.22 -12.83
C LEU A 20 -24.01 49.64 -12.97
N ARG A 21 -23.40 50.53 -13.77
CA ARG A 21 -23.88 51.92 -14.00
C ARG A 21 -24.81 52.10 -15.20
N ALA A 22 -25.08 51.05 -15.99
CA ALA A 22 -26.10 51.12 -17.04
C ALA A 22 -27.50 51.24 -16.39
N PRO A 23 -28.35 52.20 -16.80
CA PRO A 23 -29.66 52.36 -16.20
C PRO A 23 -30.58 51.21 -16.65
N PRO A 24 -31.24 50.48 -15.73
CA PRO A 24 -32.28 49.52 -16.11
C PRO A 24 -33.58 50.25 -16.49
N PRO A 25 -34.44 49.66 -17.33
CA PRO A 25 -35.82 50.09 -17.40
C PRO A 25 -36.49 49.71 -16.07
N PHE A 26 -37.33 50.59 -15.52
CA PHE A 26 -38.15 50.43 -14.30
C PHE A 26 -37.58 50.96 -12.97
N PRO A 27 -38.43 51.59 -12.12
CA PRO A 27 -38.01 52.33 -10.93
C PRO A 27 -37.80 51.43 -9.70
N ARG A 28 -36.88 51.87 -8.84
CA ARG A 28 -36.37 51.22 -7.62
C ARG A 28 -37.42 51.05 -6.51
N ASN A 29 -37.20 50.05 -5.65
CA ASN A 29 -37.18 50.20 -4.20
C ASN A 29 -36.30 49.10 -3.55
N GLY A 30 -35.49 49.46 -2.54
CA GLY A 30 -34.87 48.54 -1.57
C GLY A 30 -33.42 48.08 -1.81
N TYR A 31 -33.10 47.50 -2.97
CA TYR A 31 -31.98 46.54 -3.07
C TYR A 31 -30.56 47.09 -3.28
N GLN A 32 -30.39 48.39 -3.48
CA GLN A 32 -29.05 48.95 -3.73
C GLN A 32 -28.22 49.11 -2.43
N TYR A 33 -28.87 49.13 -1.28
CA TYR A 33 -28.21 49.26 0.02
C TYR A 33 -27.55 47.94 0.46
N GLU A 34 -28.15 46.79 0.14
CA GLU A 34 -27.66 45.46 0.56
C GLU A 34 -26.42 45.00 -0.22
N LEU A 35 -26.33 45.29 -1.52
CA LEU A 35 -25.15 44.96 -2.34
C LEU A 35 -23.92 45.79 -1.96
N THR A 36 -24.12 47.02 -1.49
CA THR A 36 -23.02 47.90 -1.09
C THR A 36 -22.41 47.48 0.25
N GLU A 37 -23.22 46.94 1.18
CA GLU A 37 -22.73 46.37 2.45
C GLU A 37 -22.04 45.01 2.26
N LEU A 38 -22.50 44.18 1.33
CA LEU A 38 -21.90 42.87 1.03
C LEU A 38 -20.49 43.00 0.42
N ILE A 39 -20.28 44.02 -0.41
CA ILE A 39 -18.97 44.39 -0.95
C ILE A 39 -18.08 44.94 0.18
N ARG A 40 -18.62 45.71 1.13
CA ARG A 40 -17.87 46.21 2.30
C ARG A 40 -17.33 45.08 3.17
N LEU A 41 -18.14 44.06 3.45
CA LEU A 41 -17.77 42.85 4.20
C LEU A 41 -16.65 42.05 3.53
N LEU A 42 -16.66 41.95 2.20
CA LEU A 42 -15.60 41.26 1.43
C LEU A 42 -14.25 41.98 1.47
N PHE A 43 -14.23 43.31 1.67
CA PHE A 43 -13.02 44.13 1.62
C PHE A 43 -12.60 44.75 2.98
N THR A 44 -13.12 44.26 4.12
CA THR A 44 -12.67 44.74 5.45
C THR A 44 -11.44 43.94 5.95
N PRO A 45 -10.32 44.57 6.38
CA PRO A 45 -9.03 43.85 6.50
C PRO A 45 -8.83 42.95 7.73
N TYR A 46 -9.77 42.85 8.69
CA TYR A 46 -9.52 42.14 9.96
C TYR A 46 -10.77 41.48 10.57
N ALA A 47 -11.27 40.39 9.97
CA ALA A 47 -12.26 39.52 10.61
C ALA A 47 -12.04 38.03 10.25
N PRO A 48 -12.21 37.09 11.21
CA PRO A 48 -11.87 35.67 11.04
C PRO A 48 -12.77 34.94 10.03
N VAL A 49 -12.16 34.02 9.27
CA VAL A 49 -12.69 33.38 8.04
C VAL A 49 -14.02 32.63 8.26
N GLY A 50 -14.26 32.08 9.45
CA GLY A 50 -15.49 31.33 9.76
C GLY A 50 -16.78 32.16 9.75
N ALA A 51 -16.71 33.46 10.05
CA ALA A 51 -17.88 34.35 9.99
C ALA A 51 -18.27 34.71 8.55
N ARG A 52 -17.29 34.73 7.62
CA ARG A 52 -17.51 35.08 6.20
C ARG A 52 -18.37 34.04 5.48
N GLY A 53 -18.16 32.76 5.73
CA GLY A 53 -18.89 31.68 5.04
C GLY A 53 -20.37 31.62 5.41
N ALA A 54 -20.70 31.80 6.69
CA ALA A 54 -22.08 31.67 7.19
C ALA A 54 -22.98 32.84 6.79
N GLU A 55 -22.46 34.07 6.73
CA GLU A 55 -23.21 35.22 6.21
C GLU A 55 -23.34 35.18 4.68
N LEU A 56 -22.28 34.81 3.94
CA LEU A 56 -22.34 34.63 2.49
C LEU A 56 -23.41 33.60 2.08
N PHE A 57 -23.51 32.47 2.79
CA PHE A 57 -24.49 31.44 2.49
C PHE A 57 -25.93 31.90 2.78
N LYS A 58 -26.14 32.63 3.88
CA LYS A 58 -27.44 33.25 4.21
C LYS A 58 -27.85 34.26 3.15
N SER A 59 -26.95 35.13 2.72
CA SER A 59 -27.22 36.13 1.68
C SER A 59 -27.44 35.50 0.30
N MET A 60 -26.70 34.45 -0.08
CA MET A 60 -26.89 33.73 -1.35
C MET A 60 -28.25 33.01 -1.44
N SER A 61 -28.76 32.51 -0.31
CA SER A 61 -30.10 31.88 -0.24
C SER A 61 -31.24 32.86 -0.54
N LEU A 62 -31.03 34.15 -0.28
CA LEU A 62 -32.00 35.22 -0.55
C LEU A 62 -31.95 35.73 -2.00
N VAL A 63 -30.82 35.55 -2.70
CA VAL A 63 -30.60 36.06 -4.08
C VAL A 63 -30.81 34.99 -5.16
N ALA A 64 -30.84 33.71 -4.77
CA ALA A 64 -30.99 32.56 -5.68
C ALA A 64 -32.16 32.62 -6.68
N PRO A 65 -33.32 33.28 -6.42
CA PRO A 65 -34.41 33.29 -7.40
C PRO A 65 -34.27 34.31 -8.55
N ILE A 66 -33.28 35.21 -8.58
CA ILE A 66 -33.35 36.41 -9.46
C ILE A 66 -32.31 36.44 -10.61
N LEU A 67 -31.36 35.50 -10.71
CA LEU A 67 -30.30 35.56 -11.73
C LEU A 67 -30.37 34.42 -12.77
N TYR A 68 -31.38 34.45 -13.64
CA TYR A 68 -31.33 33.76 -14.94
C TYR A 68 -30.68 34.68 -15.98
N SER A 69 -29.34 34.72 -16.03
CA SER A 69 -28.59 35.29 -17.17
C SER A 69 -27.16 34.74 -17.20
N ASN A 70 -26.56 34.69 -18.41
CA ASN A 70 -25.20 34.18 -18.68
C ASN A 70 -24.09 34.77 -17.78
N SER A 71 -24.33 35.93 -17.16
CA SER A 71 -23.45 36.55 -16.17
C SER A 71 -23.33 35.77 -14.86
N ALA A 72 -24.33 34.97 -14.47
CA ALA A 72 -24.27 34.13 -13.27
C ALA A 72 -23.30 32.95 -13.43
N LEU A 73 -23.21 32.38 -14.63
CA LEU A 73 -22.27 31.31 -14.96
C LEU A 73 -20.82 31.82 -14.97
N GLN A 74 -20.60 33.02 -15.51
CA GLN A 74 -19.29 33.69 -15.46
C GLN A 74 -18.89 34.09 -14.04
N ALA A 75 -19.84 34.52 -13.21
CA ALA A 75 -19.59 34.82 -11.80
C ALA A 75 -19.26 33.55 -11.00
N LEU A 76 -19.97 32.44 -11.25
CA LEU A 76 -19.65 31.12 -10.69
C LEU A 76 -18.26 30.66 -11.13
N HIS A 77 -17.93 30.71 -12.42
CA HIS A 77 -16.58 30.39 -12.90
C HIS A 77 -15.50 31.30 -12.29
N SER A 78 -15.76 32.59 -12.11
CA SER A 78 -14.82 33.52 -11.50
C SER A 78 -14.64 33.28 -10.00
N ILE A 79 -15.69 32.87 -9.29
CA ILE A 79 -15.65 32.49 -7.87
C ILE A 79 -14.96 31.13 -7.69
N THR A 80 -15.26 30.15 -8.54
CA THR A 80 -14.54 28.87 -8.58
C THR A 80 -13.07 29.08 -8.89
N PHE A 81 -12.74 29.97 -9.84
CA PHE A 81 -11.37 30.39 -10.15
C PHE A 81 -10.71 31.10 -8.98
N LEU A 82 -11.40 31.99 -8.26
CA LEU A 82 -10.90 32.67 -7.06
C LEU A 82 -10.63 31.69 -5.91
N ILE A 83 -11.53 30.74 -5.65
CA ILE A 83 -11.36 29.64 -4.67
C ILE A 83 -10.19 28.72 -5.08
N HIS A 84 -10.04 28.43 -6.37
CA HIS A 84 -8.91 27.67 -6.91
C HIS A 84 -7.59 28.43 -6.75
N THR A 85 -7.56 29.73 -7.10
CA THR A 85 -6.37 30.57 -6.92
C THR A 85 -6.04 30.80 -5.44
N SER A 86 -7.01 30.82 -4.52
CA SER A 86 -6.71 30.88 -3.09
C SER A 86 -6.14 29.57 -2.55
N ARG A 87 -6.52 28.41 -3.11
CA ARG A 87 -5.87 27.12 -2.84
C ARG A 87 -4.46 27.04 -3.43
N LEU A 88 -4.21 27.65 -4.60
CA LEU A 88 -2.88 27.78 -5.21
C LEU A 88 -1.97 28.80 -4.48
N LEU A 89 -2.52 29.64 -3.60
CA LEU A 89 -1.81 30.65 -2.83
C LEU A 89 -1.64 30.26 -1.35
N MET A 90 -1.79 28.97 -1.01
CA MET A 90 -1.42 28.47 0.31
C MET A 90 0.07 28.79 0.55
N PRO A 91 0.43 29.48 1.64
CA PRO A 91 1.83 29.67 1.98
C PRO A 91 2.49 28.29 2.15
N GLU A 92 3.71 28.15 1.65
CA GLU A 92 4.49 26.93 1.75
C GLU A 92 4.62 26.53 3.24
N ILE A 93 3.89 25.48 3.64
CA ILE A 93 3.95 24.95 5.00
C ILE A 93 5.23 24.14 5.11
N VAL A 94 6.24 24.71 5.79
CA VAL A 94 7.48 24.01 6.11
C VAL A 94 7.43 23.56 7.55
N LEU A 95 7.41 22.25 7.77
CA LEU A 95 7.45 21.65 9.11
C LEU A 95 8.88 21.70 9.67
N ASP A 96 9.00 22.21 10.89
CA ASP A 96 10.25 22.38 11.62
C ASP A 96 10.01 22.33 13.13
N ASN A 97 10.70 21.41 13.80
CA ASN A 97 10.65 21.24 15.25
C ASN A 97 11.88 21.83 15.98
N THR A 98 12.73 22.58 15.27
CA THR A 98 13.97 23.18 15.79
C THR A 98 13.92 24.70 15.88
N ALA A 99 13.15 25.38 15.03
CA ALA A 99 12.97 26.83 15.09
C ALA A 99 11.84 27.27 16.06
N GLY A 100 11.89 28.53 16.48
CA GLY A 100 10.81 29.19 17.22
C GLY A 100 10.05 30.18 16.34
N PRO A 101 8.70 30.10 16.24
CA PRO A 101 7.77 29.18 16.91
C PRO A 101 7.75 27.76 16.32
N LEU A 102 7.38 26.75 17.12
CA LEU A 102 7.29 25.33 16.74
C LEU A 102 6.29 25.10 15.58
N LYS A 103 6.75 24.53 14.46
CA LYS A 103 5.94 24.27 13.26
C LYS A 103 5.81 22.77 13.01
N VAL A 104 4.92 22.13 13.75
CA VAL A 104 4.64 20.69 13.60
C VAL A 104 3.12 20.46 13.66
N PRO A 105 2.62 19.34 13.10
CA PRO A 105 1.18 19.03 13.11
C PRO A 105 0.59 19.03 14.52
N GLY A 106 -0.62 19.57 14.66
CA GLY A 106 -1.29 19.72 15.95
C GLY A 106 -0.88 20.95 16.76
N PHE A 107 0.03 21.80 16.25
CA PHE A 107 0.50 23.02 16.92
C PHE A 107 0.40 24.24 15.99
N HIS A 108 0.20 25.44 16.57
CA HIS A 108 0.19 26.74 15.88
C HIS A 108 -0.60 26.76 14.55
N ASP A 109 -1.86 26.30 14.59
CA ASP A 109 -2.79 26.25 13.45
C ASP A 109 -2.37 25.31 12.29
N ILE A 110 -1.43 24.39 12.54
CA ILE A 110 -1.12 23.29 11.62
C ILE A 110 -2.03 22.09 11.96
N PRO A 111 -2.90 21.64 11.05
CA PRO A 111 -3.75 20.47 11.27
C PRO A 111 -2.93 19.19 11.48
N ILE A 112 -3.50 18.21 12.18
CA ILE A 112 -2.77 16.94 12.44
C ILE A 112 -2.57 16.10 11.19
N ASP A 113 -3.47 16.20 10.22
CA ASP A 113 -3.48 15.51 8.94
C ASP A 113 -3.02 16.43 7.79
N VAL A 114 -2.12 17.38 8.08
CA VAL A 114 -1.61 18.29 7.06
C VAL A 114 -0.84 17.52 5.99
N GLU A 115 -1.24 17.72 4.72
CA GLU A 115 -0.51 17.22 3.55
C GLU A 115 0.48 18.29 3.06
N LEU A 116 1.71 17.89 2.74
CA LEU A 116 2.73 18.79 2.21
C LEU A 116 2.79 18.68 0.68
N PRO A 117 2.84 19.80 -0.07
CA PRO A 117 2.91 19.80 -1.53
C PRO A 117 4.33 19.51 -2.04
N GLN A 118 4.91 18.39 -1.59
CA GLN A 118 6.29 17.97 -1.91
C GLN A 118 6.39 16.45 -1.94
N ASP A 119 7.48 15.94 -2.52
CA ASP A 119 7.80 14.51 -2.48
C ASP A 119 8.01 14.04 -1.04
N GLN A 120 7.45 12.88 -0.72
CA GLN A 120 7.45 12.27 0.62
C GLN A 120 7.74 10.78 0.53
N PHE A 121 7.76 10.07 1.67
CA PHE A 121 7.79 8.61 1.69
C PHE A 121 6.45 8.05 2.17
N ALA A 122 6.04 6.90 1.63
CA ALA A 122 4.75 6.30 1.97
C ALA A 122 4.67 5.94 3.47
N ALA A 123 3.73 6.53 4.20
CA ALA A 123 3.54 6.30 5.63
C ALA A 123 2.34 5.38 5.91
N GLY A 124 2.59 4.30 6.66
CA GLY A 124 1.54 3.35 7.01
C GLY A 124 0.78 2.76 5.79
N ILE A 125 -0.52 2.48 5.97
CA ILE A 125 -1.36 1.67 5.06
C ILE A 125 -2.21 2.51 4.09
N GLN A 126 -2.35 3.81 4.33
CA GLN A 126 -3.20 4.65 3.47
C GLN A 126 -2.50 5.01 2.16
N ASP A 127 -1.21 5.37 2.25
CA ASP A 127 -0.49 6.04 1.18
C ASP A 127 0.00 5.03 0.13
N TRP A 128 0.32 3.80 0.56
CA TRP A 128 0.73 2.73 -0.34
C TRP A 128 -0.36 1.69 -0.63
N ARG A 129 -0.47 1.32 -1.91
CA ARG A 129 -1.20 0.13 -2.37
C ARG A 129 -0.42 -0.61 -3.44
N GLY A 130 -0.14 -1.88 -3.20
CA GLY A 130 0.56 -2.77 -4.15
C GLY A 130 -0.34 -3.20 -5.31
N ALA A 131 0.31 -3.58 -6.41
CA ALA A 131 -0.35 -4.38 -7.45
C ALA A 131 -0.69 -5.76 -6.89
N ILE A 132 -1.80 -6.35 -7.37
CA ILE A 132 -2.10 -7.75 -7.06
C ILE A 132 -1.08 -8.64 -7.76
N LEU A 133 -0.39 -9.48 -6.98
CA LEU A 133 0.53 -10.46 -7.54
C LEU A 133 -0.21 -11.74 -7.87
N THR A 134 0.19 -12.36 -8.98
CA THR A 134 -0.35 -13.67 -9.35
C THR A 134 0.12 -14.76 -8.38
N ALA A 135 -0.63 -15.86 -8.27
CA ALA A 135 -0.28 -17.00 -7.41
C ALA A 135 1.12 -17.56 -7.74
N LYS A 136 1.45 -17.61 -9.03
CA LYS A 136 2.77 -18.04 -9.51
C LYS A 136 3.87 -17.06 -9.10
N GLU A 137 3.62 -15.75 -9.15
CA GLU A 137 4.59 -14.76 -8.69
C GLU A 137 4.81 -14.83 -7.16
N LEU A 138 3.75 -15.08 -6.38
CA LEU A 138 3.90 -15.36 -4.93
C LEU A 138 4.74 -16.62 -4.68
N ALA A 139 4.51 -17.70 -5.43
CA ALA A 139 5.32 -18.92 -5.33
C ALA A 139 6.79 -18.67 -5.70
N MET A 140 7.07 -17.80 -6.68
CA MET A 140 8.43 -17.38 -7.02
C MET A 140 9.10 -16.61 -5.87
N LEU A 141 8.37 -15.68 -5.24
CA LEU A 141 8.88 -14.92 -4.09
C LEU A 141 9.18 -15.82 -2.88
N ASP A 142 8.31 -16.79 -2.59
CA ASP A 142 8.53 -17.77 -1.53
C ASP A 142 9.74 -18.68 -1.83
N LEU A 143 9.91 -19.12 -3.09
CA LEU A 143 11.09 -19.88 -3.52
C LEU A 143 12.38 -19.09 -3.32
N ILE A 144 12.41 -17.81 -3.72
CA ILE A 144 13.55 -16.92 -3.52
C ILE A 144 13.86 -16.76 -2.03
N ASN A 145 12.82 -16.52 -1.21
CA ASN A 145 12.99 -16.44 0.24
C ASN A 145 13.57 -17.73 0.81
N THR A 146 13.01 -18.89 0.43
CA THR A 146 13.45 -20.22 0.88
C THR A 146 14.90 -20.53 0.50
N ILE A 147 15.33 -20.21 -0.72
CA ILE A 147 16.72 -20.43 -1.15
C ILE A 147 17.67 -19.50 -0.40
N THR A 148 17.29 -18.24 -0.21
CA THR A 148 18.14 -17.27 0.51
C THR A 148 18.23 -17.52 2.03
N GLU A 149 17.44 -18.44 2.59
CA GLU A 149 17.61 -18.98 3.95
C GLU A 149 18.68 -20.08 4.05
N ARG A 150 19.13 -20.65 2.92
CA ARG A 150 20.13 -21.72 2.93
C ARG A 150 21.51 -21.14 3.25
N HIS A 151 22.29 -21.88 4.05
CA HIS A 151 23.69 -21.52 4.32
C HIS A 151 24.50 -21.44 3.01
N ASP A 152 25.30 -20.37 2.89
CA ASP A 152 26.11 -20.04 1.71
C ASP A 152 25.36 -20.04 0.38
N TRP A 153 24.06 -19.72 0.38
CA TRP A 153 23.25 -19.73 -0.85
C TRP A 153 23.88 -18.89 -1.97
N HIS A 154 24.46 -17.74 -1.62
CA HIS A 154 25.07 -16.78 -2.54
C HIS A 154 26.32 -17.34 -3.25
N VAL A 155 27.00 -18.34 -2.68
CA VAL A 155 28.10 -19.05 -3.35
C VAL A 155 27.56 -20.25 -4.12
N ARG A 156 26.68 -21.03 -3.46
CA ARG A 156 26.18 -22.31 -3.96
C ARG A 156 25.26 -22.17 -5.17
N ILE A 157 24.61 -21.02 -5.37
CA ILE A 157 23.76 -20.75 -6.54
C ILE A 157 24.52 -20.74 -7.87
N PHE A 158 25.86 -20.76 -7.86
CA PHE A 158 26.69 -20.87 -9.06
C PHE A 158 27.19 -22.31 -9.34
N HIS A 159 26.93 -23.25 -8.44
CA HIS A 159 27.37 -24.64 -8.60
C HIS A 159 26.30 -25.48 -9.31
N GLN A 160 26.65 -26.11 -10.44
CA GLN A 160 25.69 -26.84 -11.28
C GLN A 160 24.94 -27.96 -10.55
N GLU A 161 25.62 -28.70 -9.66
CA GLU A 161 25.00 -29.75 -8.85
C GLU A 161 23.93 -29.21 -7.88
N GLU A 162 24.20 -28.04 -7.29
CA GLU A 162 23.27 -27.36 -6.39
C GLU A 162 22.07 -26.81 -7.16
N ILE A 163 22.30 -26.18 -8.31
CA ILE A 163 21.24 -25.68 -9.20
C ILE A 163 20.31 -26.83 -9.60
N ALA A 164 20.87 -27.98 -10.01
CA ALA A 164 20.08 -29.13 -10.41
C ALA A 164 19.20 -29.66 -9.27
N ARG A 165 19.78 -29.79 -8.07
CA ARG A 165 19.05 -30.23 -6.87
C ARG A 165 17.98 -29.22 -6.46
N TRP A 166 18.30 -27.93 -6.41
CA TRP A 166 17.35 -26.90 -5.99
C TRP A 166 16.23 -26.72 -7.01
N ARG A 167 16.51 -26.94 -8.30
CA ARG A 167 15.50 -27.01 -9.36
C ARG A 167 14.54 -28.18 -9.08
N GLU A 168 15.07 -29.38 -8.84
CA GLU A 168 14.24 -30.56 -8.55
C GLU A 168 13.37 -30.35 -7.29
N ASP A 169 13.97 -29.83 -6.20
CA ASP A 169 13.24 -29.42 -5.00
C ASP A 169 12.10 -28.45 -5.36
N ALA A 170 12.39 -27.41 -6.15
CA ALA A 170 11.42 -26.37 -6.49
C ALA A 170 10.24 -26.90 -7.32
N LEU A 171 10.51 -27.65 -8.40
CA LEU A 171 9.44 -28.24 -9.24
C LEU A 171 8.63 -29.30 -8.49
N SER A 172 9.23 -30.01 -7.53
CA SER A 172 8.51 -30.99 -6.71
C SER A 172 7.64 -30.34 -5.63
N SER A 173 8.05 -29.17 -5.12
CA SER A 173 7.37 -28.49 -4.03
C SER A 173 6.06 -27.82 -4.45
N SER A 174 5.98 -27.28 -5.68
CA SER A 174 4.83 -26.49 -6.14
C SER A 174 4.53 -26.72 -7.60
N SER A 175 3.26 -26.99 -7.92
CA SER A 175 2.77 -27.10 -9.30
C SER A 175 2.79 -25.78 -10.07
N LEU A 176 2.97 -24.64 -9.39
CA LEU A 176 3.11 -23.32 -10.00
C LEU A 176 4.56 -23.04 -10.43
N ILE A 177 5.53 -23.82 -9.96
CA ILE A 177 6.92 -23.70 -10.37
C ILE A 177 7.19 -24.64 -11.54
N ASN A 178 7.46 -24.06 -12.71
CA ASN A 178 7.84 -24.75 -13.93
C ASN A 178 9.25 -24.30 -14.35
N ASP A 179 9.70 -24.72 -15.53
CA ASP A 179 11.03 -24.37 -16.03
C ASP A 179 11.23 -22.88 -16.28
N GLN A 180 10.18 -22.16 -16.68
CA GLN A 180 10.26 -20.73 -16.98
C GLN A 180 10.36 -19.92 -15.69
N THR A 181 9.54 -20.22 -14.69
CA THR A 181 9.62 -19.59 -13.37
C THR A 181 10.92 -19.93 -12.65
N TRP A 182 11.38 -21.18 -12.70
CA TRP A 182 12.68 -21.56 -12.16
C TRP A 182 13.81 -20.79 -12.83
N SER A 183 13.83 -20.73 -14.17
CA SER A 183 14.87 -20.02 -14.91
C SER A 183 14.91 -18.53 -14.56
N TRP A 184 13.75 -17.91 -14.34
CA TRP A 184 13.64 -16.54 -13.87
C TRP A 184 14.20 -16.39 -12.44
N CYS A 185 13.72 -17.20 -11.49
CA CYS A 185 14.18 -17.18 -10.11
C CYS A 185 15.69 -17.41 -10.01
N LEU A 186 16.25 -18.31 -10.83
CA LEU A 186 17.68 -18.58 -10.88
C LEU A 186 18.48 -17.33 -11.29
N LYS A 187 18.06 -16.62 -12.34
CA LYS A 187 18.70 -15.36 -12.76
C LYS A 187 18.64 -14.31 -11.66
N GLU A 188 17.46 -14.15 -11.05
CA GLU A 188 17.25 -13.21 -9.95
C GLU A 188 18.10 -13.54 -8.71
N LEU A 189 18.18 -14.81 -8.33
CA LEU A 189 19.02 -15.28 -7.24
C LEU A 189 20.51 -15.07 -7.54
N GLN A 190 20.96 -15.31 -8.77
CA GLN A 190 22.36 -15.07 -9.16
C GLN A 190 22.73 -13.58 -9.10
N ASP A 191 21.83 -12.69 -9.51
CA ASP A 191 22.03 -11.25 -9.38
C ASP A 191 22.03 -10.80 -7.92
N LYS A 192 21.06 -11.27 -7.12
CA LYS A 192 21.04 -11.04 -5.67
C LYS A 192 22.31 -11.56 -4.99
N ALA A 193 22.86 -12.69 -5.43
CA ALA A 193 24.09 -13.26 -4.89
C ALA A 193 25.32 -12.40 -5.17
N ARG A 194 25.45 -11.88 -6.40
CA ARG A 194 26.53 -10.93 -6.76
C ARG A 194 26.46 -9.65 -5.93
N ASP A 195 25.25 -9.16 -5.68
CA ASP A 195 25.03 -7.97 -4.88
C ASP A 195 25.25 -8.23 -3.38
N PHE A 196 24.89 -9.42 -2.90
CA PHE A 196 25.10 -9.83 -1.51
C PHE A 196 26.58 -9.83 -1.12
N GLU A 197 27.49 -10.20 -2.04
CA GLU A 197 28.93 -10.16 -1.78
C GLU A 197 29.42 -8.75 -1.42
N LYS A 198 28.83 -7.72 -2.04
CA LYS A 198 29.15 -6.31 -1.80
C LYS A 198 28.40 -5.73 -0.61
N ARG A 199 27.10 -6.02 -0.51
CA ARG A 199 26.17 -5.34 0.39
C ARG A 199 25.94 -6.07 1.72
N ARG A 200 26.20 -7.38 1.78
CA ARG A 200 25.99 -8.25 2.96
C ARG A 200 24.55 -8.28 3.47
N HIS A 201 23.59 -7.95 2.62
CA HIS A 201 22.16 -8.05 2.86
C HIS A 201 21.44 -8.43 1.57
N VAL A 202 20.22 -8.95 1.68
CA VAL A 202 19.40 -9.37 0.53
C VAL A 202 17.96 -8.94 0.73
N LEU A 203 17.31 -8.48 -0.35
CA LEU A 203 15.87 -8.22 -0.37
C LEU A 203 15.11 -9.46 -0.81
N VAL A 204 14.01 -9.75 -0.12
CA VAL A 204 13.01 -10.78 -0.46
C VAL A 204 11.61 -10.17 -0.47
N PHE A 205 10.62 -10.94 -0.95
CA PHE A 205 9.23 -10.48 -1.12
C PHE A 205 9.14 -9.19 -1.94
N ASN A 206 9.97 -9.09 -2.98
CA ASN A 206 10.05 -7.90 -3.80
C ASN A 206 8.77 -7.75 -4.64
N THR A 207 7.88 -6.86 -4.20
CA THR A 207 6.65 -6.47 -4.89
C THR A 207 6.88 -5.09 -5.52
N GLY A 208 6.25 -4.02 -5.00
CA GLY A 208 6.68 -2.63 -5.22
C GLY A 208 7.67 -2.13 -4.16
N SER A 209 7.97 -2.91 -3.13
CA SER A 209 9.13 -2.79 -2.24
C SER A 209 9.47 -4.19 -1.73
N GLY A 210 10.29 -4.35 -0.70
CA GLY A 210 10.63 -5.66 -0.16
C GLY A 210 11.00 -5.65 1.30
N VAL A 211 11.34 -6.84 1.79
CA VAL A 211 11.88 -7.06 3.13
C VAL A 211 13.37 -7.32 2.98
N CYS A 212 14.19 -6.45 3.57
CA CYS A 212 15.64 -6.58 3.57
C CYS A 212 16.10 -7.38 4.79
N LYS A 213 17.03 -8.33 4.62
CA LYS A 213 17.60 -9.14 5.70
C LYS A 213 19.11 -9.17 5.69
N SER A 214 19.71 -9.17 6.88
CA SER A 214 21.15 -9.38 7.06
C SER A 214 21.45 -10.11 8.36
N ASP A 215 22.32 -11.11 8.27
CA ASP A 215 22.85 -11.87 9.40
C ASP A 215 24.18 -11.31 9.93
N THR A 216 24.71 -10.28 9.28
CA THR A 216 26.03 -9.70 9.58
C THR A 216 26.00 -8.19 9.77
N ALA A 217 24.82 -7.56 9.72
CA ALA A 217 24.67 -6.11 9.84
C ALA A 217 25.04 -5.59 11.24
N ILE A 218 24.83 -6.40 12.28
CA ILE A 218 25.13 -6.04 13.66
C ILE A 218 26.34 -6.84 14.14
N SER A 219 27.32 -6.15 14.73
CA SER A 219 28.51 -6.80 15.28
C SER A 219 28.19 -7.54 16.59
N SER A 220 28.98 -8.57 16.91
CA SER A 220 28.85 -9.30 18.17
C SER A 220 29.05 -8.42 19.41
N ASN A 221 29.83 -7.33 19.30
CA ASN A 221 30.01 -6.37 20.39
C ASN A 221 28.70 -5.63 20.69
N ILE A 222 28.05 -5.06 19.67
CA ILE A 222 26.76 -4.38 19.83
C ILE A 222 25.69 -5.35 20.35
N GLN A 223 25.70 -6.60 19.86
CA GLN A 223 24.79 -7.63 20.35
C GLN A 223 24.97 -7.92 21.84
N SER A 224 26.22 -8.05 22.32
CA SER A 224 26.52 -8.26 23.74
C SER A 224 26.08 -7.06 24.59
N GLU A 225 26.32 -5.83 24.13
CA GLU A 225 25.90 -4.62 24.83
C GLU A 225 24.36 -4.54 24.97
N LEU A 226 23.61 -4.96 23.96
CA LEU A 226 22.15 -5.05 24.02
C LEU A 226 21.68 -6.12 25.01
N GLN A 227 22.34 -7.28 25.03
CA GLN A 227 22.04 -8.37 25.97
C GLN A 227 22.22 -7.92 27.42
N ASP A 228 23.39 -7.35 27.75
CA ASP A 228 23.71 -6.88 29.09
C ASP A 228 22.74 -5.80 29.57
N ALA A 229 22.37 -4.88 28.67
CA ALA A 229 21.41 -3.81 28.97
C ALA A 229 19.99 -4.35 29.17
N ALA A 230 19.55 -5.32 28.36
CA ALA A 230 18.24 -5.93 28.48
C ALA A 230 18.11 -6.70 29.81
N ASP A 231 19.13 -7.45 30.24
CA ASP A 231 19.14 -8.14 31.53
C ASP A 231 18.96 -7.19 32.72
N PHE A 232 19.56 -6.00 32.64
CA PHE A 232 19.39 -4.97 33.66
C PHE A 232 17.96 -4.39 33.66
N LEU A 233 17.44 -4.05 32.48
CA LEU A 233 16.10 -3.47 32.34
C LEU A 233 15.00 -4.46 32.73
N THR A 234 15.13 -5.75 32.39
CA THR A 234 14.17 -6.78 32.76
C THR A 234 13.96 -6.85 34.27
N LYS A 235 15.05 -6.84 35.05
CA LYS A 235 14.97 -6.85 36.53
C LYS A 235 14.23 -5.63 37.07
N ASP A 236 14.54 -4.44 36.55
CA ASP A 236 13.88 -3.20 36.96
C ASP A 236 12.38 -3.17 36.59
N VAL A 237 11.99 -3.73 35.44
CA VAL A 237 10.58 -3.84 35.05
C VAL A 237 9.86 -4.89 35.89
N GLU A 238 10.44 -6.06 36.14
CA GLU A 238 9.85 -7.10 36.97
C GLU A 238 9.58 -6.61 38.40
N GLU A 239 10.52 -5.87 39.00
CA GLU A 239 10.33 -5.23 40.30
C GLU A 239 9.16 -4.21 40.27
N ARG A 240 9.03 -3.43 39.19
CA ARG A 240 7.91 -2.48 39.00
C ARG A 240 6.55 -3.20 38.86
N ILE A 241 6.51 -4.29 38.11
CA ILE A 241 5.29 -5.06 37.85
C ILE A 241 4.85 -5.85 39.08
N GLN A 242 5.76 -6.44 39.87
CA GLN A 242 5.40 -7.18 41.10
C GLN A 242 4.58 -6.34 42.10
N HIS A 243 4.70 -5.01 42.05
CA HIS A 243 3.95 -4.08 42.89
C HIS A 243 2.57 -3.69 42.33
N GLN A 244 2.22 -4.09 41.11
CA GLN A 244 0.95 -3.79 40.47
C GLN A 244 0.29 -5.12 40.06
N TYR A 245 -0.96 -5.35 40.42
CA TYR A 245 -1.71 -6.59 40.11
C TYR A 245 -2.03 -6.72 38.61
N VAL A 246 -1.01 -6.81 37.75
CA VAL A 246 -1.15 -6.93 36.29
C VAL A 246 -1.30 -8.41 35.93
N GLN A 247 -2.19 -8.71 34.98
CA GLN A 247 -2.29 -10.05 34.40
C GLN A 247 -0.92 -10.50 33.88
N LYS A 248 -0.57 -11.76 34.14
CA LYS A 248 0.71 -12.36 33.74
C LYS A 248 0.72 -12.51 32.20
N SER A 249 1.21 -11.49 31.51
CA SER A 249 1.44 -11.50 30.06
C SER A 249 2.83 -12.08 29.77
N PRO A 250 3.01 -12.90 28.72
CA PRO A 250 4.33 -13.34 28.27
C PRO A 250 5.15 -12.20 27.62
N VAL A 251 4.52 -11.07 27.26
CA VAL A 251 5.20 -9.94 26.61
C VAL A 251 5.60 -8.89 27.65
N LEU A 252 6.91 -8.67 27.78
CA LEU A 252 7.54 -7.68 28.65
C LEU A 252 8.10 -6.52 27.82
N ASN A 253 7.52 -5.32 27.96
CA ASN A 253 8.01 -4.13 27.25
C ASN A 253 9.05 -3.40 28.12
N LEU A 254 10.32 -3.45 27.72
CA LEU A 254 11.44 -2.82 28.43
C LEU A 254 11.56 -1.33 28.11
N VAL A 255 11.41 -1.00 26.83
CA VAL A 255 11.28 0.37 26.31
C VAL A 255 10.05 0.38 25.42
N ASP A 256 9.05 1.17 25.81
CA ASP A 256 7.76 1.21 25.15
C ASP A 256 7.43 2.63 24.68
N PRO A 257 7.27 2.87 23.37
CA PRO A 257 6.95 4.19 22.84
C PRO A 257 5.54 4.67 23.23
N SER A 258 4.65 3.76 23.62
CA SER A 258 3.30 4.06 24.09
C SER A 258 3.25 4.49 25.56
N LEU A 259 4.36 4.38 26.30
CA LEU A 259 4.45 4.94 27.65
C LEU A 259 4.94 6.39 27.57
N PHE A 260 4.30 7.27 28.34
CA PHE A 260 4.61 8.71 28.36
C PHE A 260 4.53 9.39 26.97
N PRO A 261 3.46 9.16 26.17
CA PRO A 261 3.28 9.85 24.89
C PRO A 261 3.03 11.35 25.12
N LEU A 262 3.09 12.16 24.06
CA LEU A 262 2.45 13.47 24.07
C LEU A 262 0.95 13.27 24.28
N VAL A 263 0.35 13.98 25.23
CA VAL A 263 -1.11 14.02 25.45
C VAL A 263 -1.58 15.45 25.19
N TYR A 264 -2.43 15.63 24.18
CA TYR A 264 -3.02 16.91 23.82
C TYR A 264 -3.85 17.47 25.00
N GLY A 265 -3.78 18.78 25.23
CA GLY A 265 -4.42 19.44 26.38
C GLY A 265 -3.74 19.22 27.73
N ARG A 266 -2.64 18.46 27.79
CA ARG A 266 -2.00 18.11 29.06
C ARG A 266 -0.49 18.24 29.06
N THR A 267 0.19 17.59 28.12
CA THR A 267 1.66 17.51 28.13
C THR A 267 2.25 18.89 27.85
N LYS A 268 3.30 19.26 28.61
CA LYS A 268 4.03 20.51 28.37
C LYS A 268 5.01 20.33 27.20
N VAL A 269 5.09 21.34 26.34
CA VAL A 269 5.89 21.34 25.11
C VAL A 269 6.62 22.67 24.98
N LEU A 270 7.89 22.62 24.59
CA LEU A 270 8.68 23.80 24.24
C LEU A 270 8.28 24.27 22.85
N THR A 271 7.58 25.41 22.79
CA THR A 271 7.12 26.02 21.54
C THR A 271 8.07 27.09 21.00
N GLY A 272 9.09 27.48 21.78
CA GLY A 272 10.03 28.57 21.47
C GLY A 272 11.28 28.19 20.67
N GLY A 273 11.38 26.96 20.16
CA GLY A 273 12.56 26.46 19.40
C GLY A 273 13.72 25.95 20.26
N GLN A 274 13.59 26.01 21.59
CA GLN A 274 14.57 25.44 22.51
C GLN A 274 14.53 23.91 22.51
N SER A 275 15.64 23.29 22.87
CA SER A 275 15.74 21.82 23.04
C SER A 275 15.75 21.45 24.51
N CYS A 276 15.08 20.36 24.86
CA CYS A 276 15.11 19.77 26.20
C CYS A 276 16.50 19.28 26.64
N GLY A 277 17.40 18.99 25.69
CA GLY A 277 18.67 18.33 25.99
C GLY A 277 18.48 16.93 26.60
N MET A 278 19.56 16.42 27.20
CA MET A 278 19.62 15.06 27.76
C MET A 278 20.03 15.00 29.23
N ASP A 279 20.12 16.15 29.90
CA ASP A 279 20.54 16.25 31.29
C ASP A 279 19.43 16.83 32.18
N GLN A 280 19.49 16.47 33.46
CA GLN A 280 18.47 16.83 34.44
C GLN A 280 18.32 18.35 34.62
N ALA A 281 19.40 19.12 34.53
CA ALA A 281 19.35 20.57 34.73
C ALA A 281 18.60 21.25 33.56
N SER A 282 18.85 20.81 32.33
CA SER A 282 18.11 21.25 31.15
C SER A 282 16.61 20.93 31.28
N TRP A 283 16.25 19.73 31.72
CA TRP A 283 14.85 19.33 31.87
C TRP A 283 14.08 20.17 32.89
N SER A 284 14.64 20.43 34.08
CA SER A 284 13.98 21.25 35.10
C SER A 284 13.71 22.68 34.61
N SER A 285 14.60 23.28 33.81
CA SER A 285 14.34 24.58 33.17
C SER A 285 13.22 24.48 32.14
N CYS A 286 13.28 23.47 31.27
CA CYS A 286 12.33 23.29 30.18
C CYS A 286 10.89 23.05 30.67
N VAL A 287 10.69 22.37 31.80
CA VAL A 287 9.36 22.14 32.37
C VAL A 287 8.72 23.46 32.85
N GLN A 288 9.51 24.45 33.24
CA GLN A 288 9.01 25.77 33.64
C GLN A 288 8.62 26.63 32.43
N GLU A 289 9.37 26.48 31.33
CA GLU A 289 9.20 27.25 30.09
C GLU A 289 8.14 26.66 29.14
N GLY A 290 7.88 25.35 29.25
CA GLY A 290 6.94 24.62 28.38
C GLY A 290 5.49 25.06 28.53
N GLN A 291 4.78 25.12 27.39
CA GLN A 291 3.36 25.41 27.31
C GLN A 291 2.56 24.12 27.17
N ILE A 292 1.34 24.07 27.72
CA ILE A 292 0.48 22.89 27.56
C ILE A 292 0.11 22.74 26.09
N ALA A 293 0.23 21.51 25.56
CA ALA A 293 -0.17 21.18 24.20
C ALA A 293 -1.64 21.54 23.94
N PRO A 294 -2.03 21.94 22.71
CA PRO A 294 -3.42 22.29 22.40
C PRO A 294 -4.41 21.19 22.80
N GLU A 295 -5.55 21.55 23.41
CA GLU A 295 -6.56 20.60 23.89
C GLU A 295 -7.37 19.95 22.76
N GLN A 296 -7.58 20.68 21.67
CA GLN A 296 -8.22 20.20 20.46
C GLN A 296 -7.32 20.51 19.27
N PRO A 297 -6.41 19.60 18.91
CA PRO A 297 -5.64 19.79 17.69
C PRO A 297 -6.60 19.82 16.50
N GLN A 298 -6.38 20.76 15.56
CA GLN A 298 -7.34 21.02 14.48
C GLN A 298 -7.36 19.88 13.45
N PHE A 299 -8.56 19.54 12.99
CA PHE A 299 -8.80 18.82 11.73
C PHE A 299 -9.34 19.81 10.67
N PRO A 300 -9.06 19.60 9.38
CA PRO A 300 -9.73 20.28 8.30
C PRO A 300 -11.23 20.00 8.38
N GLN A 301 -12.06 21.04 8.52
CA GLN A 301 -13.50 20.89 8.44
C GLN A 301 -13.92 20.65 6.98
N GLU A 302 -14.17 19.39 6.56
CA GLU A 302 -14.92 19.10 5.33
C GLU A 302 -15.99 18.00 5.48
N ASN A 303 -17.16 18.27 4.90
CA ASN A 303 -18.47 17.74 5.22
C ASN A 303 -18.78 16.36 4.61
N SER A 304 -18.34 15.25 5.20
CA SER A 304 -18.86 13.92 4.80
C SER A 304 -18.90 12.91 5.94
N ARG A 305 -20.10 12.52 6.41
CA ARG A 305 -20.34 11.53 7.49
C ARG A 305 -19.62 10.19 7.30
N LEU A 306 -19.34 9.76 6.07
CA LEU A 306 -18.53 8.55 5.80
C LEU A 306 -17.01 8.79 5.90
N HIS A 307 -16.52 10.00 5.64
CA HIS A 307 -15.10 10.34 5.77
C HIS A 307 -14.67 10.51 7.24
N TRP A 308 -15.54 11.10 8.07
CA TRP A 308 -15.25 11.33 9.50
C TRP A 308 -14.94 10.04 10.29
N LEU A 309 -15.65 8.94 10.02
CA LEU A 309 -15.39 7.64 10.68
C LEU A 309 -14.01 7.06 10.32
N SER A 310 -13.52 7.30 9.10
CA SER A 310 -12.20 6.82 8.69
C SER A 310 -11.05 7.63 9.27
N HIS A 311 -11.19 8.96 9.40
CA HIS A 311 -10.13 9.85 9.92
C HIS A 311 -9.93 9.72 11.44
N GLU A 312 -11.00 9.60 12.24
CA GLU A 312 -10.88 9.39 13.70
C GLU A 312 -10.23 8.05 14.05
N CYS A 313 -10.34 7.05 13.16
CA CYS A 313 -9.72 5.75 13.36
C CYS A 313 -8.21 5.77 13.09
N ILE A 314 -7.71 6.56 12.14
CA ILE A 314 -6.29 6.56 11.77
C ILE A 314 -5.44 7.64 12.46
N TRP A 315 -6.05 8.78 12.77
CA TRP A 315 -5.43 9.91 13.47
C TRP A 315 -5.94 10.01 14.90
N SER A 316 -5.03 10.20 15.84
CA SER A 316 -5.35 10.49 17.23
C SER A 316 -5.33 11.99 17.48
N THR A 317 -6.43 12.52 18.03
CA THR A 317 -6.49 13.86 18.63
C THR A 317 -6.10 13.89 20.09
N LYS A 318 -5.85 12.71 20.68
CA LYS A 318 -5.58 12.57 22.11
C LYS A 318 -4.09 12.48 22.41
N PHE A 319 -3.33 11.84 21.53
CA PHE A 319 -1.93 11.52 21.79
C PHE A 319 -1.07 11.38 20.52
N GLN A 320 0.24 11.43 20.71
CA GLN A 320 1.26 11.15 19.71
C GLN A 320 2.48 10.51 20.39
N TRP A 321 3.10 9.49 19.79
CA TRP A 321 4.41 9.02 20.23
C TRP A 321 5.49 10.08 20.01
N LEU A 322 6.55 10.00 20.83
CA LEU A 322 7.65 10.93 20.82
C LEU A 322 8.92 10.24 20.28
N PRO A 323 9.28 10.43 19.00
CA PRO A 323 10.55 9.95 18.49
C PRO A 323 11.73 10.66 19.18
N CYS A 324 12.90 10.05 19.14
CA CYS A 324 14.16 10.71 19.45
C CYS A 324 14.80 11.31 18.19
N GLU A 325 15.62 12.33 18.38
CA GLU A 325 16.39 12.99 17.33
C GLU A 325 17.71 12.29 17.08
N VAL A 326 18.03 12.10 15.81
CA VAL A 326 19.24 11.42 15.35
C VAL A 326 19.97 12.31 14.35
N GLU A 327 21.23 12.64 14.63
CA GLU A 327 22.09 13.45 13.76
C GLU A 327 23.19 12.60 13.14
N PHE A 328 23.55 12.90 11.90
CA PHE A 328 24.68 12.26 11.23
C PHE A 328 25.99 12.93 11.63
N THR A 329 26.97 12.16 12.09
CA THR A 329 28.24 12.68 12.62
C THR A 329 29.46 12.35 11.75
N GLY A 330 29.35 11.35 10.88
CA GLY A 330 30.40 10.99 9.93
C GLY A 330 30.50 11.94 8.72
N PRO A 331 31.49 11.75 7.82
CA PRO A 331 31.55 12.45 6.54
C PRO A 331 30.37 12.08 5.62
N PRO A 332 30.12 12.83 4.52
CA PRO A 332 29.15 12.45 3.49
C PRO A 332 29.32 10.99 3.04
N GLY A 333 28.21 10.27 2.88
CA GLY A 333 28.17 8.83 2.63
C GLY A 333 28.27 7.94 3.87
N SER A 334 28.71 8.45 5.03
CA SER A 334 28.74 7.68 6.28
C SER A 334 27.37 7.62 6.95
N THR A 335 27.03 6.44 7.48
CA THR A 335 25.84 6.21 8.32
C THR A 335 26.13 6.35 9.82
N ASP A 336 27.31 6.87 10.20
CA ASP A 336 27.62 7.17 11.61
C ASP A 336 26.67 8.25 12.14
N ILE A 337 25.98 7.94 13.23
CA ILE A 337 24.97 8.81 13.82
C ILE A 337 25.17 8.99 15.32
N ARG A 338 24.47 9.98 15.87
CA ARG A 338 24.36 10.25 17.30
C ARG A 338 22.92 10.58 17.65
N ILE A 339 22.42 10.02 18.76
CA ILE A 339 21.12 10.39 19.31
C ILE A 339 21.32 11.69 20.12
N THR A 340 20.56 12.74 19.81
CA THR A 340 20.72 14.08 20.39
C THR A 340 19.58 14.52 21.31
N SER A 341 18.48 13.74 21.37
CA SER A 341 17.44 13.88 22.41
C SER A 341 17.18 12.54 23.11
N TYR A 342 16.65 12.56 24.34
CA TYR A 342 16.42 11.32 25.07
C TYR A 342 15.47 10.37 24.33
N ILE A 343 15.68 9.07 24.41
CA ILE A 343 14.75 8.05 23.93
C ILE A 343 13.57 8.00 24.90
N ASN A 344 12.34 8.11 24.39
CA ASN A 344 11.16 8.06 25.23
C ASN A 344 11.16 6.77 26.07
N ASN A 345 10.86 6.90 27.36
CA ASN A 345 10.89 5.79 28.33
C ASN A 345 12.28 5.14 28.57
N LEU A 346 13.39 5.74 28.12
CA LEU A 346 14.75 5.24 28.40
C LEU A 346 15.70 6.36 28.87
N HIS A 347 16.15 6.29 30.13
CA HIS A 347 16.98 7.34 30.72
C HIS A 347 18.39 7.40 30.08
N PRO A 348 18.93 8.59 29.72
CA PRO A 348 20.26 8.78 29.11
C PRO A 348 21.46 8.30 29.93
N THR A 349 21.28 7.95 31.22
CA THR A 349 22.34 7.30 32.01
C THR A 349 22.69 5.91 31.49
N ASN A 350 21.81 5.27 30.72
CA ASN A 350 22.05 3.99 30.05
C ASN A 350 22.95 4.18 28.81
N ARG A 351 24.15 4.75 29.01
CA ARG A 351 25.04 5.17 27.92
C ARG A 351 25.43 4.03 26.98
N SER A 352 25.63 2.83 27.51
CA SER A 352 25.92 1.63 26.72
C SER A 352 24.76 1.29 25.79
N LEU A 353 23.53 1.26 26.30
CA LEU A 353 22.35 0.98 25.49
C LEU A 353 22.11 2.03 24.41
N TYR A 354 22.30 3.32 24.72
CA TYR A 354 22.24 4.37 23.69
C TYR A 354 23.29 4.14 22.60
N SER A 355 24.54 3.84 22.96
CA SER A 355 25.61 3.55 22.00
C SER A 355 25.31 2.33 21.14
N ALA A 356 24.74 1.28 21.74
CA ALA A 356 24.34 0.08 21.03
C ALA A 356 23.19 0.36 20.04
N ILE A 357 22.16 1.09 20.47
CA ILE A 357 21.04 1.53 19.62
C ILE A 357 21.55 2.41 18.47
N GLU A 358 22.50 3.32 18.74
CA GLU A 358 23.14 4.15 17.71
C GLU A 358 23.79 3.28 16.62
N GLY A 359 24.54 2.25 17.02
CA GLY A 359 25.14 1.28 16.11
C GLY A 359 24.12 0.48 15.31
N VAL A 360 22.99 0.10 15.91
CA VAL A 360 21.90 -0.58 15.19
C VAL A 360 21.23 0.36 14.18
N ILE A 361 20.93 1.62 14.56
CA ILE A 361 20.33 2.62 13.65
C ILE A 361 21.25 2.86 12.44
N ALA A 362 22.56 2.99 12.66
CA ALA A 362 23.55 3.14 11.59
C ALA A 362 23.48 1.99 10.56
N SER A 363 23.29 0.76 11.03
CA SER A 363 23.09 -0.42 10.17
C SER A 363 21.71 -0.46 9.52
N CYS A 364 20.66 -0.01 10.22
CA CYS A 364 19.30 0.09 9.68
C CYS A 364 19.20 1.08 8.52
N ILE A 365 19.91 2.21 8.56
CA ILE A 365 19.92 3.21 7.48
C ILE A 365 20.30 2.57 6.13
N ILE A 366 21.28 1.66 6.14
CA ILE A 366 21.70 0.94 4.93
C ILE A 366 20.54 0.10 4.36
N GLN A 367 19.80 -0.61 5.23
CA GLN A 367 18.67 -1.43 4.79
C GLN A 367 17.43 -0.58 4.43
N TRP A 368 17.16 0.52 5.14
CA TRP A 368 16.06 1.44 4.88
C TRP A 368 16.18 2.10 3.49
N ASN A 369 17.40 2.46 3.08
CA ASN A 369 17.67 2.99 1.74
C ASN A 369 17.21 2.05 0.60
N GLU A 370 17.15 0.74 0.86
CA GLU A 370 16.75 -0.27 -0.12
C GLU A 370 15.23 -0.53 -0.17
N ILE A 371 14.48 -0.11 0.85
CA ILE A 371 13.06 -0.48 1.02
C ILE A 371 12.10 0.72 1.08
N LEU A 372 12.60 1.94 1.30
CA LEU A 372 11.75 3.13 1.36
C LEU A 372 11.05 3.38 0.03
N ILE A 373 9.75 3.64 0.10
CA ILE A 373 8.89 3.90 -1.05
C ILE A 373 8.70 5.41 -1.18
N ARG A 374 9.23 6.02 -2.25
CA ARG A 374 8.97 7.43 -2.55
C ARG A 374 7.57 7.65 -3.08
N GLU A 375 6.98 8.76 -2.71
CA GLU A 375 5.75 9.27 -3.31
C GLU A 375 6.04 10.62 -3.94
N LYS A 376 5.68 10.75 -5.22
CA LYS A 376 5.91 11.97 -5.97
C LYS A 376 4.69 12.86 -5.89
N TRP A 377 4.90 14.13 -5.56
CA TRP A 377 3.83 15.10 -5.58
C TRP A 377 3.40 15.39 -7.02
N ASN A 378 2.13 15.15 -7.33
CA ASN A 378 1.53 15.62 -8.57
C ASN A 378 0.86 16.96 -8.31
N GLU A 379 1.29 17.99 -9.05
CA GLU A 379 0.67 19.31 -8.97
C GLU A 379 -0.84 19.26 -9.28
N PRO A 380 -1.66 20.08 -8.60
CA PRO A 380 -3.06 20.23 -8.95
C PRO A 380 -3.23 20.66 -10.41
N SER A 381 -4.26 20.13 -11.08
CA SER A 381 -4.68 20.54 -12.42
C SER A 381 -6.15 20.92 -12.41
N GLU A 382 -6.66 21.54 -13.49
CA GLU A 382 -8.06 21.99 -13.61
C GLU A 382 -9.09 20.90 -13.27
N TYR A 383 -8.73 19.61 -13.44
CA TYR A 383 -9.61 18.47 -13.21
C TYR A 383 -9.15 17.54 -12.06
N ARG A 384 -8.00 17.79 -11.42
CA ARG A 384 -7.46 16.92 -10.36
C ARG A 384 -6.84 17.72 -9.22
N ILE A 385 -7.22 17.36 -8.00
CA ILE A 385 -6.57 17.85 -6.78
C ILE A 385 -5.14 17.29 -6.73
N GLY A 386 -4.19 18.10 -6.27
CA GLY A 386 -2.80 17.64 -6.07
C GLY A 386 -2.77 16.49 -5.08
N HIS A 387 -1.94 15.50 -5.35
CA HIS A 387 -1.82 14.30 -4.52
C HIS A 387 -0.47 13.63 -4.72
N CYS A 388 -0.01 12.92 -3.70
CA CYS A 388 1.15 12.05 -3.80
C CYS A 388 0.82 10.80 -4.63
N LYS A 389 1.68 10.47 -5.60
CA LYS A 389 1.62 9.23 -6.37
C LYS A 389 2.74 8.30 -5.89
N PRO A 390 2.41 7.16 -5.27
CA PRO A 390 3.41 6.21 -4.83
C PRO A 390 4.20 5.62 -6.01
N CYS A 391 5.52 5.51 -5.84
CA CYS A 391 6.46 5.00 -6.83
C CYS A 391 7.03 3.65 -6.37
N PRO A 392 6.62 2.52 -6.98
CA PRO A 392 7.23 1.22 -6.68
C PRO A 392 8.74 1.26 -6.91
N ARG A 393 9.49 0.49 -6.12
CA ARG A 393 10.93 0.25 -6.31
C ARG A 393 11.21 -0.77 -7.40
N GLU A 394 10.32 -1.75 -7.57
CA GLU A 394 10.45 -2.81 -8.56
C GLU A 394 9.18 -2.99 -9.40
N PRO A 395 9.31 -3.35 -10.68
CA PRO A 395 8.17 -3.74 -11.50
C PRO A 395 7.73 -5.18 -11.18
N ILE A 396 6.46 -5.50 -11.44
CA ILE A 396 5.93 -6.87 -11.33
C ILE A 396 6.69 -7.84 -12.26
N ARG A 397 6.80 -9.13 -11.92
CA ARG A 397 7.45 -10.13 -12.78
C ARG A 397 6.50 -10.67 -13.84
N ILE A 398 5.23 -10.84 -13.47
CA ILE A 398 4.21 -11.43 -14.33
C ILE A 398 3.14 -10.38 -14.58
N ARG A 399 3.23 -9.69 -15.71
CA ARG A 399 2.13 -8.85 -16.19
C ARG A 399 1.12 -9.72 -16.93
N THR A 400 -0.11 -9.69 -16.45
CA THR A 400 -1.24 -10.41 -17.05
C THR A 400 -2.38 -9.43 -17.37
N TYR A 401 -3.05 -9.68 -18.49
CA TYR A 401 -4.20 -8.93 -18.98
C TYR A 401 -5.48 -9.79 -18.99
N GLY A 402 -5.46 -10.92 -18.26
CA GLY A 402 -6.56 -11.89 -18.22
C GLY A 402 -6.06 -13.30 -17.96
N VAL A 403 -6.81 -14.29 -18.42
CA VAL A 403 -6.47 -15.70 -18.26
C VAL A 403 -5.75 -16.21 -19.50
N ASP A 404 -4.66 -16.97 -19.32
CA ASP A 404 -3.98 -17.66 -20.42
C ASP A 404 -4.48 -19.09 -20.58
N TRP A 405 -4.46 -19.58 -21.82
CA TRP A 405 -4.97 -20.89 -22.19
C TRP A 405 -3.96 -21.64 -23.06
N LYS A 406 -3.72 -22.91 -22.72
CA LYS A 406 -2.75 -23.75 -23.44
C LYS A 406 -3.18 -24.07 -24.88
N ALA A 407 -4.48 -24.17 -25.13
CA ALA A 407 -5.01 -24.58 -26.42
C ALA A 407 -4.92 -23.46 -27.47
N ARG A 408 -4.25 -23.75 -28.58
CA ARG A 408 -4.24 -22.90 -29.78
C ARG A 408 -5.20 -23.45 -30.80
N PHE A 409 -5.99 -22.60 -31.43
CA PHE A 409 -6.88 -23.03 -32.50
C PHE A 409 -6.05 -23.55 -33.68
N PRO A 410 -6.31 -24.77 -34.18
CA PRO A 410 -5.44 -25.37 -35.19
C PRO A 410 -5.36 -24.56 -36.49
N GLU A 411 -4.15 -24.39 -37.05
CA GLU A 411 -3.94 -23.61 -38.29
C GLU A 411 -4.75 -24.13 -39.49
N TRP A 412 -5.01 -25.44 -39.55
CA TRP A 412 -5.84 -26.03 -40.59
C TRP A 412 -7.33 -25.68 -40.38
N ALA A 413 -7.78 -25.60 -39.13
CA ALA A 413 -9.17 -25.29 -38.78
C ALA A 413 -9.53 -23.84 -39.11
N LYS A 414 -8.54 -22.94 -39.15
CA LYS A 414 -8.70 -21.55 -39.62
C LYS A 414 -9.15 -21.44 -41.08
N LYS A 415 -8.95 -22.50 -41.88
CA LYS A 415 -9.31 -22.54 -43.30
C LYS A 415 -10.69 -23.14 -43.55
N LEU A 416 -11.42 -23.54 -42.50
CA LEU A 416 -12.75 -24.13 -42.63
C LEU A 416 -13.76 -23.06 -43.08
N PRO A 417 -14.60 -23.35 -44.09
CA PRO A 417 -15.60 -22.40 -44.56
C PRO A 417 -16.76 -22.25 -43.56
N GLU A 418 -17.54 -21.18 -43.72
CA GLU A 418 -18.85 -21.07 -43.09
C GLU A 418 -19.83 -22.06 -43.73
N VAL A 419 -20.84 -22.48 -42.97
CA VAL A 419 -21.88 -23.43 -43.41
C VAL A 419 -22.50 -23.02 -44.76
N SER A 420 -22.74 -21.72 -44.95
CA SER A 420 -23.31 -21.17 -46.19
C SER A 420 -22.40 -21.27 -47.42
N LYS A 421 -21.11 -21.53 -47.22
CA LYS A 421 -20.07 -21.65 -48.26
C LYS A 421 -19.56 -23.09 -48.42
N GLU A 422 -19.98 -24.04 -47.58
CA GLU A 422 -19.59 -25.44 -47.69
C GLU A 422 -20.02 -26.08 -49.01
N ASN A 423 -21.15 -25.63 -49.58
CA ASN A 423 -21.64 -26.08 -50.89
C ASN A 423 -20.78 -25.63 -52.09
N GLN A 424 -19.81 -24.75 -51.87
CA GLN A 424 -18.87 -24.27 -52.89
C GLN A 424 -17.57 -25.11 -52.94
N LEU A 425 -17.37 -26.00 -51.97
CA LEU A 425 -16.22 -26.91 -51.93
C LEU A 425 -16.40 -28.06 -52.94
N SER A 426 -15.28 -28.56 -53.47
CA SER A 426 -15.30 -29.85 -54.16
C SER A 426 -15.60 -30.99 -53.18
N VAL A 427 -16.14 -32.11 -53.70
CA VAL A 427 -16.45 -33.29 -52.89
C VAL A 427 -15.20 -33.82 -52.16
N GLU A 428 -14.04 -33.78 -52.83
CA GLU A 428 -12.77 -34.24 -52.27
C GLU A 428 -12.27 -33.32 -51.13
N GLU A 429 -12.39 -32.01 -51.30
CA GLU A 429 -12.02 -31.02 -50.27
C GLU A 429 -12.91 -31.13 -49.04
N TYR A 430 -14.23 -31.25 -49.24
CA TYR A 430 -15.20 -31.40 -48.15
C TYR A 430 -14.94 -32.67 -47.33
N VAL A 431 -14.75 -33.81 -48.00
CA VAL A 431 -14.45 -35.09 -47.33
C VAL A 431 -13.14 -35.01 -46.54
N THR A 432 -12.10 -34.37 -47.11
CA THR A 432 -10.81 -34.19 -46.44
C THR A 432 -10.96 -33.35 -45.16
N MET A 433 -11.68 -32.23 -45.24
CA MET A 433 -11.95 -31.38 -44.07
C MET A 433 -12.81 -32.09 -43.02
N CYS A 434 -13.81 -32.89 -43.43
CA CYS A 434 -14.59 -33.72 -42.50
C CYS A 434 -13.69 -34.66 -41.69
N THR A 435 -12.77 -35.37 -42.35
CA THR A 435 -11.85 -36.30 -41.67
C THR A 435 -10.93 -35.57 -40.69
N GLN A 436 -10.48 -34.36 -41.02
CA GLN A 436 -9.68 -33.53 -40.10
C GLN A 436 -10.46 -33.12 -38.85
N VAL A 437 -11.71 -32.69 -39.01
CA VAL A 437 -12.59 -32.36 -37.88
C VAL A 437 -12.89 -33.60 -37.05
N GLU A 438 -13.20 -34.75 -37.66
CA GLU A 438 -13.44 -36.01 -36.94
C GLU A 438 -12.23 -36.45 -36.10
N ALA A 439 -11.02 -36.33 -36.64
CA ALA A 439 -9.78 -36.61 -35.90
C ALA A 439 -9.61 -35.64 -34.72
N TYR A 440 -9.87 -34.35 -34.93
CA TYR A 440 -9.81 -33.32 -33.89
C TYR A 440 -10.82 -33.58 -32.77
N LEU A 441 -12.01 -34.09 -33.08
CA LEU A 441 -13.01 -34.46 -32.08
C LEU A 441 -12.53 -35.57 -31.13
N GLN A 442 -11.56 -36.41 -31.53
CA GLN A 442 -11.01 -37.47 -30.68
C GLN A 442 -9.94 -36.97 -29.70
N GLU A 443 -9.49 -35.72 -29.81
CA GLU A 443 -8.49 -35.17 -28.89
C GLU A 443 -9.06 -35.02 -27.45
N PRO A 444 -8.21 -35.13 -26.41
CA PRO A 444 -8.66 -35.01 -25.02
C PRO A 444 -9.31 -33.65 -24.72
N GLU A 445 -10.40 -33.69 -23.95
CA GLU A 445 -11.14 -32.49 -23.53
C GLU A 445 -10.75 -32.04 -22.12
N SER A 446 -10.83 -30.74 -21.91
CA SER A 446 -10.81 -30.09 -20.61
C SER A 446 -12.11 -30.35 -19.85
N LYS A 447 -12.00 -30.31 -18.52
CA LYS A 447 -13.16 -30.35 -17.62
C LYS A 447 -13.77 -28.96 -17.39
N ASP A 448 -13.07 -27.91 -17.82
CA ASP A 448 -13.51 -26.54 -17.67
C ASP A 448 -14.55 -26.20 -18.75
N LYS A 449 -15.70 -25.65 -18.33
CA LYS A 449 -16.72 -25.12 -19.22
C LYS A 449 -16.37 -23.67 -19.59
N VAL A 450 -16.46 -23.34 -20.87
CA VAL A 450 -16.23 -22.01 -21.45
C VAL A 450 -17.54 -21.49 -22.03
N HIS A 451 -17.79 -20.19 -21.91
CA HIS A 451 -18.99 -19.55 -22.46
C HIS A 451 -18.65 -18.17 -23.04
N TRP A 452 -18.10 -18.16 -24.26
CA TRP A 452 -17.84 -16.94 -25.04
C TRP A 452 -18.74 -16.86 -26.27
N PHE A 453 -18.90 -15.66 -26.82
CA PHE A 453 -19.57 -15.44 -28.11
C PHE A 453 -18.98 -16.39 -29.18
N GLN A 454 -19.83 -17.29 -29.71
CA GLN A 454 -19.49 -18.35 -30.67
C GLN A 454 -18.51 -19.46 -30.20
N VAL A 455 -17.91 -19.37 -29.00
CA VAL A 455 -16.99 -20.37 -28.44
C VAL A 455 -17.46 -20.74 -27.03
N HIS A 456 -18.37 -21.70 -26.96
CA HIS A 456 -18.88 -22.22 -25.69
C HIS A 456 -18.92 -23.75 -25.67
N THR A 457 -18.74 -24.32 -24.48
CA THR A 457 -18.79 -25.75 -24.24
C THR A 457 -20.25 -26.22 -24.34
N GLN A 458 -20.55 -27.03 -25.36
CA GLN A 458 -21.88 -27.59 -25.59
C GLN A 458 -21.78 -28.98 -26.23
N LYS A 459 -22.81 -29.80 -26.06
CA LYS A 459 -22.82 -31.16 -26.60
C LYS A 459 -22.82 -31.11 -28.13
N ILE A 460 -21.75 -31.61 -28.75
CA ILE A 460 -21.66 -31.75 -30.20
C ILE A 460 -22.64 -32.85 -30.65
N PRO A 461 -23.62 -32.54 -31.53
CA PRO A 461 -24.62 -33.51 -31.97
C PRO A 461 -24.01 -34.55 -32.92
N GLU A 462 -24.54 -35.77 -32.93
CA GLU A 462 -24.02 -36.85 -33.79
C GLU A 462 -24.14 -36.51 -35.29
N ASP A 463 -25.14 -35.72 -35.67
CA ASP A 463 -25.41 -35.20 -37.01
C ASP A 463 -24.81 -33.80 -37.27
N TRP A 464 -23.72 -33.44 -36.57
CA TRP A 464 -23.09 -32.12 -36.66
C TRP A 464 -22.77 -31.68 -38.10
N LYS A 465 -22.46 -32.62 -39.01
CA LYS A 465 -22.15 -32.31 -40.43
C LYS A 465 -23.28 -31.58 -41.14
N THR A 466 -24.54 -31.94 -40.84
CA THR A 466 -25.72 -31.35 -41.47
C THR A 466 -26.31 -30.21 -40.65
N ARG A 467 -26.13 -30.25 -39.31
CA ARG A 467 -26.73 -29.28 -38.39
C ARG A 467 -25.86 -28.05 -38.15
N TRP A 468 -24.55 -28.25 -38.00
CA TRP A 468 -23.61 -27.22 -37.57
C TRP A 468 -22.52 -26.92 -38.60
N GLY A 469 -22.17 -27.88 -39.45
CA GLY A 469 -21.08 -27.76 -40.40
C GLY A 469 -19.69 -27.83 -39.76
N LEU A 470 -18.65 -27.69 -40.58
CA LEU A 470 -17.26 -27.94 -40.21
C LEU A 470 -16.74 -26.92 -39.19
N ARG A 471 -16.93 -25.62 -39.47
CA ARG A 471 -16.34 -24.53 -38.69
C ARG A 471 -16.93 -24.42 -37.28
N ARG A 472 -18.27 -24.46 -37.14
CA ARG A 472 -18.93 -24.42 -35.82
C ARG A 472 -18.52 -25.61 -34.96
N THR A 473 -18.46 -26.81 -35.54
CA THR A 473 -18.05 -28.03 -34.82
C THR A 473 -16.60 -27.94 -34.33
N ALA A 474 -15.68 -27.45 -35.16
CA ALA A 474 -14.29 -27.23 -34.74
C ALA A 474 -14.17 -26.17 -33.65
N LEU A 475 -14.96 -25.08 -33.70
CA LEU A 475 -14.99 -24.05 -32.66
C LEU A 475 -15.55 -24.57 -31.33
N THR A 476 -16.62 -25.36 -31.36
CA THR A 476 -17.16 -26.01 -30.15
C THR A 476 -16.16 -26.98 -29.55
N LYS A 477 -15.49 -27.80 -30.37
CA LYS A 477 -14.44 -28.70 -29.85
C LYS A 477 -13.27 -27.92 -29.25
N TYR A 478 -12.89 -26.82 -29.87
CA TYR A 478 -11.88 -25.92 -29.33
C TYR A 478 -12.30 -25.34 -27.97
N ALA A 479 -13.59 -25.00 -27.79
CA ALA A 479 -14.16 -24.61 -26.49
C ALA A 479 -13.97 -25.70 -25.41
N HIS A 480 -13.99 -26.98 -25.80
CA HIS A 480 -13.76 -28.10 -24.89
C HIS A 480 -12.27 -28.32 -24.59
N MET A 481 -11.34 -27.64 -25.26
CA MET A 481 -9.90 -27.85 -25.06
C MET A 481 -9.23 -26.78 -24.19
N PHE A 482 -10.01 -25.83 -23.65
CA PHE A 482 -9.48 -24.76 -22.81
C PHE A 482 -9.04 -25.28 -21.44
N PHE A 483 -7.73 -25.42 -21.26
CA PHE A 483 -7.09 -25.68 -19.98
C PHE A 483 -6.48 -24.38 -19.45
N PHE A 484 -6.95 -23.96 -18.28
CA PHE A 484 -6.41 -22.80 -17.58
C PHE A 484 -4.91 -22.98 -17.38
N GLU A 485 -4.13 -22.01 -17.82
CA GLU A 485 -2.70 -21.96 -17.58
C GLU A 485 -2.35 -20.62 -16.95
N HIS A 486 -1.52 -20.67 -15.93
CA HIS A 486 -1.09 -19.48 -15.25
C HIS A 486 -0.02 -18.77 -16.11
N SER A 487 -0.16 -17.48 -16.39
CA SER A 487 0.83 -16.66 -17.12
C SER A 487 2.23 -16.86 -16.56
N ASP A 488 3.22 -17.06 -17.43
CA ASP A 488 4.62 -17.24 -17.05
C ASP A 488 5.42 -15.93 -17.15
N PRO A 489 6.45 -15.75 -16.29
CA PRO A 489 7.38 -14.64 -16.44
C PRO A 489 8.18 -14.79 -17.74
N GLY A 490 8.62 -13.68 -18.35
CA GLY A 490 9.24 -13.71 -19.68
C GLY A 490 8.26 -13.55 -20.84
N THR A 491 6.97 -13.72 -20.58
CA THR A 491 5.91 -13.58 -21.59
C THR A 491 5.67 -12.11 -21.96
N ALA A 492 5.54 -11.23 -20.96
CA ALA A 492 5.30 -9.81 -21.18
C ALA A 492 6.58 -9.01 -21.47
N TYR A 493 7.71 -9.39 -20.89
CA TYR A 493 9.03 -8.80 -21.11
C TYR A 493 10.11 -9.79 -20.66
N SER A 494 11.29 -9.72 -21.26
CA SER A 494 12.40 -10.59 -20.86
C SER A 494 12.93 -10.23 -19.48
N TYR A 495 13.69 -11.15 -18.87
CA TYR A 495 14.36 -10.86 -17.59
C TYR A 495 15.29 -9.63 -17.67
N GLU A 496 15.99 -9.45 -18.79
CA GLU A 496 16.91 -8.31 -18.97
C GLU A 496 16.16 -6.99 -19.18
N ASP A 497 14.96 -7.04 -19.76
CA ASP A 497 14.09 -5.87 -19.88
C ASP A 497 13.47 -5.50 -18.53
N TRP A 498 12.97 -6.47 -17.76
CA TRP A 498 12.50 -6.28 -16.39
C TRP A 498 13.59 -5.66 -15.50
N LYS A 499 14.80 -6.22 -15.53
CA LYS A 499 15.96 -5.74 -14.78
C LYS A 499 16.36 -4.31 -15.17
N ALA A 500 16.17 -3.94 -16.43
CA ALA A 500 16.46 -2.60 -16.92
C ALA A 500 15.27 -1.63 -16.80
N GLY A 501 14.12 -2.08 -16.30
CA GLY A 501 12.91 -1.27 -16.13
C GLY A 501 12.09 -1.09 -17.40
N ARG A 502 12.52 -1.68 -18.52
CA ARG A 502 11.83 -1.69 -19.82
C ARG A 502 10.61 -2.60 -19.75
N THR A 503 9.55 -2.10 -19.14
CA THR A 503 8.33 -2.86 -18.82
C THR A 503 7.08 -2.19 -19.34
N GLY A 504 7.19 -1.03 -20.01
CA GLY A 504 6.07 -0.32 -20.62
C GLY A 504 5.53 -1.03 -21.86
N GLU A 505 6.41 -1.67 -22.63
CA GLU A 505 6.05 -2.46 -23.82
C GLU A 505 5.77 -3.92 -23.42
N ALA A 506 4.50 -4.33 -23.50
CA ALA A 506 4.15 -5.74 -23.38
C ALA A 506 4.46 -6.47 -24.70
N ILE A 507 5.28 -7.52 -24.63
CA ILE A 507 5.58 -8.45 -25.73
C ILE A 507 4.31 -9.18 -26.22
N VAL A 508 3.23 -9.21 -25.43
CA VAL A 508 1.94 -9.84 -25.79
C VAL A 508 0.87 -8.79 -26.07
N GLY A 509 0.94 -8.26 -27.27
CA GLY A 509 -0.06 -7.41 -27.91
C GLY A 509 0.48 -7.00 -29.28
N PRO A 510 -0.35 -6.85 -30.32
CA PRO A 510 0.16 -6.39 -31.61
C PRO A 510 0.90 -5.06 -31.43
N VAL A 511 2.15 -5.08 -31.87
CA VAL A 511 3.09 -3.95 -31.88
C VAL A 511 2.43 -2.84 -32.71
N ASP A 512 2.31 -1.65 -32.14
CA ASP A 512 1.81 -0.42 -32.77
C ASP A 512 0.29 -0.30 -33.02
N GLN A 513 -0.43 0.22 -32.02
CA GLN A 513 -1.72 0.91 -32.22
C GLN A 513 -1.74 2.35 -31.70
N GLU A 514 -0.60 3.06 -31.71
CA GLU A 514 -0.58 4.50 -31.40
C GLU A 514 -1.13 5.40 -32.54
N ASN A 515 -1.40 4.86 -33.73
CA ASN A 515 -1.84 5.64 -34.90
C ASN A 515 -3.10 5.13 -35.62
N TRP A 516 -3.83 4.17 -35.04
CA TRP A 516 -4.93 3.48 -35.69
C TRP A 516 -6.25 3.79 -34.98
N GLY A 517 -7.31 4.07 -35.74
CA GLY A 517 -8.61 4.43 -35.18
C GLY A 517 -9.22 3.20 -34.47
N PRO A 518 -9.59 3.28 -33.18
CA PRO A 518 -9.76 2.11 -32.29
C PRO A 518 -10.84 1.09 -32.68
N VAL A 519 -11.68 1.38 -33.67
CA VAL A 519 -12.81 0.53 -34.08
C VAL A 519 -12.75 0.13 -35.55
N PHE A 520 -12.12 0.92 -36.42
CA PHE A 520 -12.26 0.72 -37.87
C PHE A 520 -11.27 -0.29 -38.46
N GLU A 521 -10.03 -0.33 -37.97
CA GLU A 521 -9.01 -1.25 -38.49
C GLU A 521 -9.04 -2.64 -37.85
N THR A 522 -9.43 -2.77 -36.59
CA THR A 522 -9.76 -4.07 -35.98
C THR A 522 -10.91 -4.73 -36.75
N GLU A 523 -11.95 -3.96 -37.08
CA GLU A 523 -13.06 -4.43 -37.94
C GLU A 523 -12.56 -4.80 -39.34
N GLN A 524 -11.71 -4.02 -40.00
CA GLN A 524 -11.15 -4.40 -41.31
C GLN A 524 -10.25 -5.66 -41.26
N PHE A 525 -9.46 -5.82 -40.20
CA PHE A 525 -8.62 -7.00 -39.98
C PHE A 525 -9.46 -8.25 -39.71
N LEU A 526 -10.52 -8.14 -38.88
CA LEU A 526 -11.49 -9.20 -38.62
C LEU A 526 -12.33 -9.52 -39.87
N LEU A 527 -12.72 -8.51 -40.66
CA LEU A 527 -13.38 -8.71 -41.96
C LEU A 527 -12.47 -9.43 -42.97
N SER A 528 -11.17 -9.15 -42.93
CA SER A 528 -10.17 -9.84 -43.76
C SER A 528 -9.77 -11.22 -43.21
N ASN A 529 -10.11 -11.50 -41.94
CA ASN A 529 -9.85 -12.75 -41.23
C ASN A 529 -11.10 -13.19 -40.45
N PRO A 530 -12.21 -13.55 -41.11
CA PRO A 530 -13.49 -13.80 -40.43
C PRO A 530 -13.44 -14.90 -39.37
N TRP A 531 -12.44 -15.79 -39.44
CA TRP A 531 -12.14 -16.82 -38.45
C TRP A 531 -11.67 -16.28 -37.09
N LEU A 532 -11.25 -15.00 -37.03
CA LEU A 532 -10.84 -14.28 -35.82
C LEU A 532 -11.99 -13.62 -35.08
N GLU A 533 -13.19 -13.56 -35.68
CA GLU A 533 -14.37 -12.96 -35.03
C GLU A 533 -14.69 -13.57 -33.64
N PRO A 534 -14.63 -14.91 -33.45
CA PRO A 534 -14.78 -15.52 -32.12
C PRO A 534 -13.60 -15.24 -31.15
N TYR A 535 -12.51 -14.64 -31.66
CA TYR A 535 -11.28 -14.32 -30.93
C TYR A 535 -11.05 -12.82 -30.80
N ARG A 536 -12.02 -11.98 -31.16
CA ARG A 536 -11.90 -10.51 -31.16
C ARG A 536 -11.23 -9.98 -29.89
N TRP A 537 -11.65 -10.48 -28.72
CA TRP A 537 -11.10 -10.20 -27.39
C TRP A 537 -9.58 -10.47 -27.21
N ALA A 538 -8.98 -11.37 -27.99
CA ALA A 538 -7.56 -11.71 -27.92
C ALA A 538 -6.67 -10.73 -28.73
N TYR A 539 -7.28 -9.95 -29.64
CA TYR A 539 -6.58 -9.05 -30.55
C TYR A 539 -6.94 -7.57 -30.34
N GLU A 540 -7.93 -7.28 -29.49
CA GLU A 540 -8.21 -5.92 -29.04
C GLU A 540 -7.09 -5.40 -28.10
N PRO A 541 -6.74 -4.10 -28.18
CA PRO A 541 -5.76 -3.50 -27.27
C PRO A 541 -6.20 -3.66 -25.82
N LYS A 542 -5.45 -4.44 -25.04
CA LYS A 542 -5.79 -4.73 -23.64
C LYS A 542 -5.40 -3.63 -22.64
N GLY A 543 -5.13 -2.42 -23.12
CA GLY A 543 -4.83 -1.27 -22.28
C GLY A 543 -4.00 -0.20 -22.98
N GLN A 544 -3.93 0.96 -22.35
CA GLN A 544 -2.98 2.02 -22.71
C GLN A 544 -1.55 1.51 -22.47
N LYS A 545 -0.60 1.92 -23.32
CA LYS A 545 0.84 1.69 -23.09
C LYS A 545 1.20 2.29 -21.73
N ASP A 546 1.65 1.44 -20.80
CA ASP A 546 2.15 1.89 -19.50
C ASP A 546 3.57 2.47 -19.70
N ASP A 547 3.99 3.38 -18.81
CA ASP A 547 5.36 3.88 -18.82
C ASP A 547 6.35 2.82 -18.33
N ASP A 548 7.59 2.91 -18.82
CA ASP A 548 8.71 2.13 -18.27
C ASP A 548 8.95 2.46 -16.80
N HIS A 549 9.33 1.43 -16.05
CA HIS A 549 9.61 1.53 -14.62
C HIS A 549 10.83 2.39 -14.38
N GLN A 550 10.68 3.42 -13.54
CA GLN A 550 11.75 4.34 -13.18
C GLN A 550 12.36 3.93 -11.85
N PHE A 551 13.54 3.29 -11.90
CA PHE A 551 14.32 3.01 -10.69
C PHE A 551 14.83 4.31 -10.06
N TYR A 552 14.89 4.31 -8.73
CA TYR A 552 15.47 5.40 -7.95
C TYR A 552 16.28 4.86 -6.79
N THR A 553 17.20 5.68 -6.31
CA THR A 553 17.99 5.41 -5.10
C THR A 553 17.53 6.31 -3.97
N VAL A 554 17.72 5.85 -2.74
CA VAL A 554 17.55 6.63 -1.52
C VAL A 554 18.88 6.58 -0.78
N ALA A 555 19.33 7.73 -0.31
CA ALA A 555 20.53 7.87 0.50
C ALA A 555 20.20 8.77 1.69
N LEU A 556 19.54 8.21 2.70
CA LEU A 556 19.10 8.96 3.89
C LEU A 556 20.23 9.78 4.52
N GLN A 557 21.43 9.19 4.58
CA GLN A 557 22.62 9.81 5.12
C GLN A 557 23.16 10.98 4.31
N ASP A 558 22.71 11.16 3.07
CA ASP A 558 23.14 12.26 2.21
C ASP A 558 22.01 13.27 2.01
N GLU A 559 20.79 12.79 1.75
CA GLU A 559 19.60 13.62 1.53
C GLU A 559 19.13 14.36 2.80
N PHE A 560 19.29 13.74 3.98
CA PHE A 560 18.79 14.29 5.25
C PHE A 560 19.90 14.55 6.26
N ARG A 561 21.15 14.69 5.80
CA ARG A 561 22.32 14.89 6.68
C ARG A 561 22.17 16.09 7.61
N GLU A 562 21.76 17.22 7.05
CA GLU A 562 21.64 18.49 7.79
C GLU A 562 20.40 18.50 8.72
N LYS A 563 19.32 17.85 8.30
CA LYS A 563 18.04 17.83 9.03
C LYS A 563 18.02 16.77 10.15
N GLY A 564 18.80 15.70 9.99
CA GLY A 564 18.74 14.53 10.86
C GLY A 564 17.49 13.68 10.61
N LEU A 565 17.37 12.61 11.40
CA LEU A 565 16.24 11.67 11.38
C LEU A 565 15.48 11.72 12.71
N GLN A 566 14.22 11.27 12.67
CA GLN A 566 13.42 11.00 13.85
C GLN A 566 13.17 9.48 13.93
N VAL A 567 13.51 8.87 15.07
CA VAL A 567 13.43 7.41 15.25
C VAL A 567 12.66 7.09 16.54
N VAL A 568 11.67 6.22 16.42
CA VAL A 568 10.97 5.62 17.56
C VAL A 568 11.67 4.32 17.92
N VAL A 569 11.88 4.09 19.22
CA VAL A 569 12.60 2.93 19.74
C VAL A 569 11.66 2.11 20.63
N LYS A 570 11.60 0.80 20.38
CA LYS A 570 10.87 -0.18 21.19
C LYS A 570 11.80 -1.35 21.51
N VAL A 571 11.89 -1.72 22.78
CA VAL A 571 12.63 -2.91 23.24
C VAL A 571 11.65 -3.77 24.01
N HIS A 572 11.47 -5.01 23.58
CA HIS A 572 10.56 -5.93 24.25
C HIS A 572 11.16 -7.34 24.33
N SER A 573 10.68 -8.10 25.30
CA SER A 573 11.01 -9.51 25.51
C SER A 573 9.74 -10.33 25.52
N ILE A 574 9.80 -11.52 24.93
CA ILE A 574 8.79 -12.57 25.13
C ILE A 574 9.40 -13.56 26.11
N GLU A 575 8.85 -13.59 27.33
CA GLU A 575 9.30 -14.40 28.46
C GLU A 575 8.31 -15.57 28.67
N LEU A 576 8.76 -16.79 28.41
CA LEU A 576 7.97 -18.01 28.58
C LEU A 576 8.44 -18.78 29.82
N GLN A 577 7.46 -19.28 30.58
CA GLN A 577 7.69 -20.02 31.81
C GLN A 577 7.02 -21.39 31.72
N PRO A 578 7.42 -22.40 32.53
CA PRO A 578 6.75 -23.70 32.49
C PRO A 578 5.23 -23.64 32.73
N ASP A 579 4.72 -22.62 33.43
CA ASP A 579 3.29 -22.39 33.65
C ASP A 579 2.60 -21.58 32.53
N ILE A 580 3.37 -20.85 31.71
CA ILE A 580 2.92 -20.14 30.50
C ILE A 580 3.88 -20.53 29.36
N PRO A 581 3.77 -21.74 28.80
CA PRO A 581 4.81 -22.32 27.95
C PRO A 581 4.74 -21.87 26.49
N SER A 582 3.78 -21.02 26.13
CA SER A 582 3.52 -20.60 24.75
C SER A 582 2.98 -19.18 24.64
N PHE A 583 3.38 -18.49 23.58
CA PHE A 583 2.83 -17.23 23.09
C PHE A 583 2.10 -17.49 21.77
N SER A 584 0.88 -17.00 21.63
CA SER A 584 0.01 -17.29 20.47
C SER A 584 0.41 -16.58 19.18
N GLY A 585 1.31 -15.59 19.25
CA GLY A 585 1.57 -14.67 18.16
C GLY A 585 0.83 -13.35 18.33
N GLU A 586 1.06 -12.44 17.39
CA GLU A 586 0.41 -11.13 17.31
C GLU A 586 -0.64 -11.11 16.20
N ASP A 587 -1.56 -10.15 16.30
CA ASP A 587 -2.44 -9.80 15.19
C ASP A 587 -1.70 -8.98 14.13
N TRP A 588 -2.28 -8.91 12.93
CA TRP A 588 -1.75 -8.10 11.84
C TRP A 588 -1.84 -6.61 12.15
N HIS A 589 -0.70 -5.92 12.17
CA HIS A 589 -0.62 -4.50 12.50
C HIS A 589 0.50 -3.77 11.74
N THR A 590 0.54 -2.45 11.88
CA THR A 590 1.67 -1.58 11.50
C THR A 590 2.18 -0.85 12.73
N GLU A 591 3.44 -0.39 12.72
CA GLU A 591 3.93 0.41 13.83
C GLU A 591 3.33 1.83 13.78
N GLY A 592 2.85 2.30 14.93
CA GLY A 592 2.28 3.63 15.14
C GLY A 592 0.94 3.92 14.45
N ASN A 593 0.44 5.13 14.69
CA ASN A 593 -0.72 5.71 14.04
C ASN A 593 -0.29 6.68 12.92
N ALA A 594 -1.25 7.29 12.23
CA ALA A 594 -0.92 8.25 11.17
C ALA A 594 -0.13 9.45 11.72
N ASN A 595 -0.35 9.83 12.98
CA ASN A 595 0.36 10.92 13.66
C ASN A 595 1.89 10.76 13.66
N GLU A 596 2.39 9.53 13.70
CA GLU A 596 3.83 9.28 13.79
C GLU A 596 4.53 9.32 12.43
N HIS A 597 3.81 9.31 11.30
CA HIS A 597 4.37 9.27 9.95
C HIS A 597 5.49 8.23 9.78
N ILE A 598 5.32 7.03 10.34
CA ILE A 598 6.33 5.97 10.24
C ILE A 598 6.31 5.40 8.82
N VAL A 599 7.47 5.40 8.16
CA VAL A 599 7.68 4.99 6.76
C VAL A 599 8.43 3.67 6.63
N ALA A 600 9.23 3.31 7.63
CA ALA A 600 9.99 2.06 7.65
C ALA A 600 10.19 1.55 9.08
N ASN A 601 10.33 0.22 9.20
CA ASN A 601 10.63 -0.46 10.44
C ASN A 601 11.88 -1.33 10.27
N ALA A 602 12.60 -1.55 11.36
CA ALA A 602 13.61 -2.56 11.48
C ALA A 602 13.43 -3.34 12.79
N ILE A 603 13.55 -4.67 12.73
CA ILE A 603 13.47 -5.55 13.89
C ILE A 603 14.75 -6.38 13.97
N TYR A 604 15.37 -6.36 15.14
CA TYR A 604 16.58 -7.10 15.46
C TYR A 604 16.32 -8.06 16.63
N ALA A 605 16.33 -9.37 16.35
CA ALA A 605 16.28 -10.41 17.38
C ALA A 605 17.68 -10.59 17.97
N PHE A 606 17.95 -10.01 19.13
CA PHE A 606 19.32 -9.94 19.65
C PHE A 606 19.68 -11.03 20.65
N ASP A 607 18.68 -11.69 21.24
CA ASP A 607 18.87 -12.68 22.30
C ASP A 607 17.65 -13.60 22.40
N CYS A 608 17.82 -14.89 22.10
CA CYS A 608 16.76 -15.88 22.32
C CYS A 608 17.35 -17.18 22.90
N GLY A 609 16.68 -17.73 23.91
CA GLY A 609 17.08 -18.94 24.62
C GLY A 609 15.88 -19.82 24.94
N ASN A 610 16.01 -21.13 24.72
CA ASN A 610 14.99 -22.15 25.03
C ASN A 610 13.58 -21.89 24.43
N ILE A 611 13.48 -21.16 23.32
CA ILE A 611 12.22 -20.91 22.60
C ILE A 611 12.34 -21.39 21.14
N SER A 612 11.22 -21.81 20.54
CA SER A 612 11.10 -22.11 19.12
C SER A 612 11.60 -20.95 18.23
N GLU A 613 12.11 -21.24 17.04
CA GLU A 613 12.61 -20.20 16.13
C GLU A 613 11.51 -19.16 15.80
N PRO A 614 11.71 -17.87 16.10
CA PRO A 614 10.72 -16.83 15.84
C PRO A 614 10.52 -16.60 14.35
N ARG A 615 9.28 -16.25 13.99
CA ARG A 615 8.86 -16.02 12.62
C ARG A 615 8.00 -14.78 12.52
N ILE A 616 8.14 -14.04 11.44
CA ILE A 616 7.33 -12.87 11.11
C ILE A 616 6.65 -13.10 9.76
N SER A 617 5.39 -12.70 9.63
CA SER A 617 4.64 -12.76 8.37
C SER A 617 4.37 -11.36 7.85
N PHE A 618 4.28 -11.20 6.52
CA PHE A 618 4.01 -9.92 5.88
C PHE A 618 2.80 -10.01 4.94
N ARG A 619 2.04 -8.90 4.87
CA ARG A 619 0.98 -8.71 3.87
C ARG A 619 0.96 -7.27 3.38
N GLN A 620 0.45 -7.07 2.18
CA GLN A 620 0.33 -5.75 1.56
C GLN A 620 -1.12 -5.43 1.19
N ARG A 621 -1.48 -4.14 1.24
CA ARG A 621 -2.76 -3.66 0.75
C ARG A 621 -2.78 -3.61 -0.77
N LEU A 622 -3.91 -3.95 -1.38
CA LEU A 622 -4.09 -3.96 -2.82
C LEU A 622 -4.73 -2.69 -3.35
N SER A 623 -4.30 -2.26 -4.53
CA SER A 623 -4.96 -1.18 -5.26
C SER A 623 -6.34 -1.63 -5.73
N HIS A 624 -7.38 -0.86 -5.40
CA HIS A 624 -8.77 -1.13 -5.78
C HIS A 624 -9.04 -0.79 -7.27
N ALA A 625 -8.02 -0.90 -8.13
CA ALA A 625 -8.13 -0.57 -9.53
C ALA A 625 -8.94 -1.65 -10.27
N GLY A 626 -10.26 -1.66 -10.06
CA GLY A 626 -11.25 -2.36 -10.88
C GLY A 626 -11.30 -1.89 -12.34
N ARG A 627 -10.27 -1.17 -12.81
CA ARG A 627 -10.08 -0.75 -14.21
C ARG A 627 -8.95 -1.50 -14.93
N ARG A 628 -8.08 -2.22 -14.21
CA ARG A 628 -6.95 -2.97 -14.82
C ARG A 628 -7.26 -4.44 -15.07
N PHE A 629 -8.29 -4.97 -14.41
CA PHE A 629 -8.90 -6.20 -14.87
C PHE A 629 -9.83 -5.77 -16.00
N VAL A 630 -9.43 -6.03 -17.24
CA VAL A 630 -10.34 -5.94 -18.37
C VAL A 630 -11.41 -7.00 -18.09
N TYR A 631 -12.48 -6.59 -17.41
CA TYR A 631 -13.73 -7.34 -17.41
C TYR A 631 -14.14 -7.36 -18.85
N ASP A 632 -13.98 -8.51 -19.50
CA ASP A 632 -14.38 -8.64 -20.88
C ASP A 632 -15.92 -8.62 -20.94
N ARG A 633 -16.48 -7.41 -20.96
CA ARG A 633 -17.88 -7.16 -21.36
C ARG A 633 -18.09 -7.43 -22.86
N ILE A 634 -17.04 -7.70 -23.63
CA ILE A 634 -17.07 -7.74 -25.10
C ILE A 634 -17.16 -9.19 -25.61
N GLY A 635 -16.61 -10.17 -24.88
CA GLY A 635 -16.78 -11.60 -25.16
C GLY A 635 -18.11 -12.22 -24.70
N ALA A 636 -18.85 -11.51 -23.84
CA ALA A 636 -20.19 -11.86 -23.36
C ALA A 636 -21.25 -10.94 -23.99
N GLY A 637 -21.07 -10.56 -25.26
CA GLY A 637 -22.09 -9.83 -26.00
C GLY A 637 -23.35 -10.69 -26.12
N ASP A 638 -24.49 -10.12 -25.74
CA ASP A 638 -25.81 -10.67 -26.00
C ASP A 638 -25.92 -11.02 -27.49
N ASP A 639 -26.22 -12.27 -27.80
CA ASP A 639 -26.99 -12.57 -29.00
C ASP A 639 -28.47 -12.45 -28.59
N PRO A 640 -29.18 -11.37 -28.98
CA PRO A 640 -30.60 -11.23 -28.64
C PRO A 640 -31.48 -12.31 -29.29
N ASP A 641 -30.94 -13.14 -30.19
CA ASP A 641 -31.67 -14.21 -30.88
C ASP A 641 -31.39 -15.64 -30.35
N ASP A 642 -30.49 -15.83 -29.37
CA ASP A 642 -30.22 -17.17 -28.79
C ASP A 642 -31.29 -17.58 -27.76
N ASN A 643 -32.43 -18.07 -28.26
CA ASN A 643 -33.37 -18.89 -27.49
C ASN A 643 -32.80 -20.31 -27.31
N GLU A 644 -31.83 -20.50 -26.42
CA GLU A 644 -31.44 -21.86 -25.98
C GLU A 644 -31.99 -22.14 -24.57
N SER A 645 -33.22 -22.63 -24.56
CA SER A 645 -33.93 -23.23 -23.43
C SER A 645 -33.46 -24.66 -23.09
N ASP A 646 -32.19 -24.99 -23.35
CA ASP A 646 -31.66 -26.37 -23.22
C ASP A 646 -31.00 -26.65 -21.86
N PHE A 647 -31.20 -25.77 -20.87
CA PHE A 647 -30.96 -26.12 -19.47
C PHE A 647 -32.23 -26.77 -18.91
N GLU A 648 -32.19 -28.08 -18.70
CA GLU A 648 -33.07 -28.71 -17.71
C GLU A 648 -32.76 -28.03 -16.36
N ASP A 649 -33.75 -27.32 -15.82
CA ASP A 649 -33.72 -26.74 -14.49
C ASP A 649 -33.33 -27.83 -13.47
N GLU A 650 -32.10 -27.80 -12.95
CA GLU A 650 -31.81 -28.50 -11.70
C GLU A 650 -32.59 -27.75 -10.61
N GLU A 651 -33.76 -28.30 -10.30
CA GLU A 651 -34.68 -27.84 -9.28
C GLU A 651 -33.94 -27.81 -7.93
N TYR A 652 -33.56 -26.61 -7.47
CA TYR A 652 -33.00 -26.43 -6.13
C TYR A 652 -34.04 -26.92 -5.11
N SER A 653 -33.67 -27.91 -4.31
CA SER A 653 -34.58 -28.62 -3.41
C SER A 653 -34.99 -27.83 -2.16
N ASP A 654 -34.60 -26.55 -2.03
CA ASP A 654 -34.92 -25.72 -0.87
C ASP A 654 -35.48 -24.34 -1.28
N PRO A 655 -36.77 -24.05 -1.02
CA PRO A 655 -37.42 -22.79 -1.38
C PRO A 655 -36.86 -21.55 -0.65
N GLU A 656 -36.09 -21.71 0.43
CA GLU A 656 -35.47 -20.58 1.15
C GLU A 656 -34.18 -20.07 0.47
N ASP A 657 -33.53 -20.89 -0.37
CA ASP A 657 -32.36 -20.47 -1.16
C ASP A 657 -32.75 -19.62 -2.39
N ALA A 658 -33.99 -19.71 -2.88
CA ALA A 658 -34.44 -18.98 -4.07
C ALA A 658 -34.73 -17.49 -3.81
N LEU A 659 -34.97 -17.08 -2.56
CA LEU A 659 -35.43 -15.73 -2.22
C LEU A 659 -34.31 -14.74 -1.88
N ILE A 660 -33.05 -15.18 -1.84
CA ILE A 660 -31.87 -14.33 -1.59
C ILE A 660 -31.07 -14.05 -2.88
N PHE A 661 -31.42 -14.72 -3.99
CA PHE A 661 -30.65 -14.71 -5.24
C PHE A 661 -31.48 -14.40 -6.49
N GLU A 662 -32.42 -13.46 -6.45
CA GLU A 662 -32.84 -12.80 -7.70
C GLU A 662 -31.73 -11.85 -8.16
N ARG A 663 -30.70 -12.46 -8.75
CA ARG A 663 -29.65 -11.80 -9.53
C ARG A 663 -30.30 -11.35 -10.84
N ASP A 664 -30.06 -10.11 -11.23
CA ASP A 664 -30.42 -9.61 -12.56
C ASP A 664 -29.97 -10.66 -13.62
N PRO A 665 -30.87 -11.17 -14.48
CA PRO A 665 -30.51 -12.15 -15.51
C PRO A 665 -29.33 -11.69 -16.38
N GLU A 666 -29.15 -10.38 -16.57
CA GLU A 666 -28.02 -9.79 -17.30
C GLU A 666 -26.69 -9.92 -16.53
N GLU A 667 -26.69 -9.94 -15.19
CA GLU A 667 -25.46 -10.11 -14.38
C GLU A 667 -24.99 -11.56 -14.28
N LYS A 668 -25.85 -12.53 -14.62
CA LYS A 668 -25.55 -13.98 -14.50
C LYS A 668 -24.45 -14.42 -15.47
N TYR A 669 -24.27 -13.71 -16.59
CA TYR A 669 -23.35 -14.09 -17.68
C TYR A 669 -22.08 -13.23 -17.77
N ALA A 670 -22.01 -12.09 -17.08
CA ALA A 670 -20.87 -11.18 -17.11
C ALA A 670 -19.74 -11.51 -16.10
N CYS A 671 -19.80 -12.65 -15.39
CA CYS A 671 -18.96 -12.93 -14.22
C CYS A 671 -18.01 -14.15 -14.37
N TRP A 672 -17.86 -14.77 -15.55
CA TRP A 672 -17.15 -16.06 -15.69
C TRP A 672 -15.64 -16.00 -15.43
N ASP A 673 -15.00 -14.86 -15.66
CA ASP A 673 -13.58 -14.70 -15.33
C ASP A 673 -13.31 -14.82 -13.83
N VAL A 674 -14.29 -14.62 -12.95
CA VAL A 674 -14.11 -14.66 -11.49
C VAL A 674 -13.52 -16.00 -11.00
N LYS A 675 -13.95 -17.13 -11.59
CA LYS A 675 -13.45 -18.48 -11.23
C LYS A 675 -11.97 -18.64 -11.56
N TYR A 676 -11.54 -18.14 -12.73
CA TYR A 676 -10.17 -18.30 -13.22
C TYR A 676 -9.24 -17.20 -12.71
N ILE A 677 -9.75 -16.00 -12.49
CA ILE A 677 -9.09 -14.92 -11.73
C ILE A 677 -8.80 -15.42 -10.31
N GLY A 678 -9.71 -16.18 -9.71
CA GLY A 678 -9.45 -16.94 -8.48
C GLY A 678 -8.23 -17.82 -8.57
N ARG A 679 -8.17 -18.70 -9.56
CA ARG A 679 -7.00 -19.56 -9.77
C ARG A 679 -5.71 -18.76 -10.07
N LEU A 680 -5.82 -17.64 -10.79
CA LEU A 680 -4.69 -16.79 -11.20
C LEU A 680 -4.05 -16.05 -10.01
N PHE A 681 -4.85 -15.63 -9.03
CA PHE A 681 -4.36 -14.89 -7.86
C PHE A 681 -4.40 -15.73 -6.56
N GLY A 682 -4.88 -16.96 -6.64
CA GLY A 682 -4.88 -17.95 -5.55
C GLY A 682 -6.03 -17.84 -4.56
N PHE A 683 -7.27 -17.64 -5.02
CA PHE A 683 -8.49 -17.63 -4.18
C PHE A 683 -9.69 -18.36 -4.82
N GLU A 684 -10.67 -18.74 -4.01
CA GLU A 684 -11.81 -19.56 -4.45
C GLU A 684 -13.03 -18.75 -4.92
N THR A 685 -13.26 -17.53 -4.40
CA THR A 685 -14.35 -16.62 -4.83
C THR A 685 -13.99 -15.13 -4.69
N ILE A 686 -14.11 -14.32 -5.76
CA ILE A 686 -14.30 -12.86 -5.64
C ILE A 686 -15.81 -12.63 -5.52
N GLN A 687 -16.28 -12.33 -4.31
CA GLN A 687 -17.57 -11.66 -4.16
C GLN A 687 -17.39 -10.15 -4.02
N THR A 688 -16.24 -9.72 -3.49
CA THR A 688 -15.78 -8.33 -3.40
C THR A 688 -14.27 -8.29 -3.64
N ALA A 689 -13.75 -7.20 -4.22
CA ALA A 689 -12.30 -7.08 -4.46
C ALA A 689 -11.53 -7.20 -3.13
N PRO A 690 -10.61 -8.17 -2.97
CA PRO A 690 -9.88 -8.32 -1.73
C PRO A 690 -8.97 -7.12 -1.48
N ALA A 691 -8.88 -6.69 -0.22
CA ALA A 691 -8.07 -5.51 0.10
C ALA A 691 -6.61 -5.86 0.44
N TRP A 692 -6.29 -7.14 0.69
CA TRP A 692 -5.00 -7.57 1.24
C TRP A 692 -4.47 -8.83 0.55
N GLN A 693 -3.15 -8.93 0.41
CA GLN A 693 -2.45 -10.12 -0.08
C GLN A 693 -1.30 -10.49 0.86
N GLU A 694 -1.35 -11.69 1.44
CA GLU A 694 -0.23 -12.24 2.22
C GLU A 694 0.95 -12.54 1.29
N LEU A 695 2.12 -12.01 1.64
CA LEU A 695 3.35 -12.16 0.85
C LEU A 695 4.11 -13.43 1.24
N GLY A 696 4.09 -13.76 2.53
CA GLY A 696 4.77 -14.94 3.06
C GLY A 696 5.25 -14.77 4.49
N LYS A 697 5.97 -15.80 4.94
CA LYS A 697 6.53 -15.91 6.29
C LYS A 697 8.05 -15.98 6.25
N PHE A 698 8.66 -15.50 7.33
CA PHE A 698 10.07 -15.20 7.40
C PHE A 698 10.65 -15.67 8.73
N ARG A 699 11.87 -16.23 8.74
CA ARG A 699 12.55 -16.69 9.97
C ARG A 699 13.41 -15.59 10.58
N MET A 700 13.38 -15.44 11.90
CA MET A 700 14.10 -14.40 12.63
C MET A 700 15.14 -14.98 13.61
N PRO A 701 16.11 -15.79 13.16
CA PRO A 701 17.11 -16.33 14.06
C PRO A 701 17.86 -15.22 14.82
N PRO A 702 18.34 -15.49 16.04
CA PRO A 702 19.12 -14.51 16.79
C PRO A 702 20.31 -13.97 15.98
N GLY A 703 20.52 -12.65 16.01
CA GLY A 703 21.55 -11.97 15.23
C GLY A 703 21.10 -11.47 13.85
N ARG A 704 19.86 -11.77 13.43
CA ARG A 704 19.32 -11.26 12.15
C ARG A 704 18.65 -9.89 12.31
N LEU A 705 19.06 -8.94 11.48
CA LEU A 705 18.40 -7.65 11.29
C LEU A 705 17.50 -7.69 10.05
N ILE A 706 16.24 -7.30 10.22
CA ILE A 706 15.23 -7.27 9.17
C ILE A 706 14.66 -5.87 9.07
N SER A 707 14.58 -5.29 7.87
CA SER A 707 13.92 -4.01 7.62
C SER A 707 12.84 -4.14 6.56
N PHE A 708 11.72 -3.47 6.76
CA PHE A 708 10.56 -3.49 5.86
C PHE A 708 9.81 -2.14 5.89
N PRO A 709 9.14 -1.73 4.80
CA PRO A 709 8.39 -0.48 4.78
C PRO A 709 7.17 -0.60 5.69
N ASN A 710 6.76 0.50 6.34
CA ASN A 710 5.55 0.49 7.19
C ASN A 710 4.25 0.36 6.36
N ALA A 711 4.38 0.40 5.03
CA ALA A 711 3.36 -0.01 4.07
C ALA A 711 3.01 -1.50 4.11
N PHE A 712 3.89 -2.34 4.69
CA PHE A 712 3.62 -3.75 4.91
C PHE A 712 3.10 -3.96 6.33
N GLN A 713 1.96 -4.63 6.42
CA GLN A 713 1.51 -5.15 7.71
C GLN A 713 2.30 -6.40 8.06
N HIS A 714 2.55 -6.57 9.34
CA HIS A 714 3.27 -7.71 9.86
C HIS A 714 2.60 -8.29 11.09
N ARG A 715 3.00 -9.52 11.41
CA ARG A 715 2.66 -10.19 12.67
C ARG A 715 3.77 -11.13 13.09
N MET A 716 4.07 -11.18 14.38
CA MET A 716 4.89 -12.25 14.95
C MET A 716 4.07 -13.55 15.03
N GLY A 717 4.69 -14.66 14.63
CA GLY A 717 4.12 -15.99 14.76
C GLY A 717 4.13 -16.51 16.20
N PRO A 718 3.47 -17.66 16.45
CA PRO A 718 3.47 -18.27 17.77
C PRO A 718 4.87 -18.74 18.18
N LEU A 719 5.12 -18.73 19.48
CA LEU A 719 6.36 -19.19 20.11
C LEU A 719 6.04 -20.18 21.23
N GLU A 720 6.91 -21.19 21.40
CA GLU A 720 6.80 -22.16 22.49
C GLU A 720 8.17 -22.53 23.08
N LEU A 721 8.18 -22.99 24.33
CA LEU A 721 9.38 -23.52 24.97
C LEU A 721 9.87 -24.79 24.25
N GLN A 722 11.17 -24.87 23.96
CA GLN A 722 11.80 -26.09 23.44
C GLN A 722 11.89 -27.17 24.53
N ASP A 723 12.45 -26.82 25.68
CA ASP A 723 12.41 -27.60 26.91
C ASP A 723 11.36 -27.01 27.86
N LYS A 724 10.19 -27.64 27.91
CA LYS A 724 9.03 -27.20 28.73
C LYS A 724 9.29 -27.20 30.24
N SER A 725 10.43 -27.75 30.70
CA SER A 725 10.80 -27.74 32.12
C SER A 725 11.58 -26.49 32.55
N LYS A 726 12.04 -25.68 31.59
CA LYS A 726 12.88 -24.49 31.85
C LYS A 726 12.22 -23.24 31.26
N ALA A 727 12.51 -22.10 31.86
CA ALA A 727 12.15 -20.81 31.27
C ALA A 727 12.87 -20.60 29.94
N GLY A 728 12.32 -19.73 29.10
CA GLY A 728 12.91 -19.31 27.84
C GLY A 728 12.51 -17.89 27.51
N HIS A 729 13.31 -17.23 26.67
CA HIS A 729 13.11 -15.84 26.30
C HIS A 729 13.46 -15.58 24.84
N CYS A 730 12.90 -14.52 24.27
CA CYS A 730 13.33 -13.98 22.98
C CYS A 730 13.11 -12.48 22.96
N ARG A 731 14.18 -11.72 22.75
CA ARG A 731 14.24 -10.27 22.91
C ARG A 731 14.50 -9.57 21.59
N PHE A 732 13.80 -8.47 21.39
CA PHE A 732 13.77 -7.74 20.14
C PHE A 732 13.98 -6.25 20.38
N LEU A 733 14.76 -5.65 19.49
CA LEU A 733 14.84 -4.20 19.30
C LEU A 733 14.10 -3.87 18.01
N THR A 734 13.05 -3.05 18.12
CA THR A 734 12.30 -2.50 16.98
C THR A 734 12.61 -1.01 16.87
N LEU A 735 12.98 -0.58 15.66
CA LEU A 735 13.27 0.80 15.30
C LEU A 735 12.33 1.23 14.19
N SER A 736 11.64 2.34 14.37
CA SER A 736 10.71 2.87 13.38
C SER A 736 11.17 4.25 12.93
N LEU A 737 11.37 4.41 11.62
CA LEU A 737 11.77 5.65 10.98
C LEU A 737 10.54 6.50 10.69
N VAL A 738 10.50 7.71 11.26
CA VAL A 738 9.55 8.76 10.87
C VAL A 738 10.01 9.36 9.53
N ASP A 739 9.06 9.70 8.65
CA ASP A 739 9.35 10.32 7.36
C ASP A 739 10.31 11.52 7.52
N PRO A 740 11.54 11.46 7.00
CA PRO A 740 12.51 12.56 7.13
C PRO A 740 12.05 13.87 6.46
N THR A 741 11.13 13.79 5.49
CA THR A 741 10.53 14.96 4.84
C THR A 741 9.47 15.64 5.72
N TYR A 742 8.94 14.93 6.73
CA TYR A 742 7.81 15.35 7.55
C TYR A 742 8.17 15.43 9.04
N ARG A 743 8.23 16.63 9.63
CA ARG A 743 8.69 16.81 11.02
C ARG A 743 7.53 16.83 12.01
N ILE A 744 7.61 15.96 13.01
CA ILE A 744 6.65 15.89 14.11
C ILE A 744 7.28 16.36 15.43
N CYS A 745 6.43 16.56 16.45
CA CYS A 745 6.88 16.85 17.81
C CYS A 745 7.69 15.66 18.36
N SER A 746 8.83 15.90 19.01
CA SER A 746 9.73 14.84 19.48
C SER A 746 10.17 15.05 20.94
N THR A 747 10.98 14.14 21.48
CA THR A 747 11.61 14.31 22.80
C THR A 747 12.59 15.49 22.88
N ARG A 748 12.90 16.13 21.75
CA ARG A 748 13.57 17.43 21.73
C ARG A 748 12.68 18.54 22.29
N ASN A 749 11.38 18.46 22.05
CA ASN A 749 10.40 19.51 22.36
C ASN A 749 9.65 19.23 23.66
N VAL A 750 9.51 17.95 24.03
CA VAL A 750 8.80 17.52 25.24
C VAL A 750 9.81 17.15 26.32
N PRO A 751 9.81 17.80 27.50
CA PRO A 751 10.63 17.37 28.62
C PRO A 751 10.12 16.03 29.18
N PRO A 752 10.97 15.22 29.84
CA PRO A 752 10.55 13.96 30.43
C PRO A 752 9.35 14.12 31.37
N GLN A 753 8.38 13.20 31.23
CA GLN A 753 7.13 13.23 31.99
C GLN A 753 7.21 12.38 33.27
N GLN A 754 8.30 11.63 33.45
CA GLN A 754 8.56 10.74 34.58
C GLN A 754 8.97 11.55 35.83
N PRO A 755 8.25 11.42 36.96
CA PRO A 755 8.56 12.21 38.16
C PRO A 755 9.97 12.01 38.71
N LYS A 756 10.57 10.83 38.52
CA LYS A 756 11.92 10.50 39.03
C LYS A 756 13.06 11.14 38.23
N TRP A 757 12.77 11.67 37.03
CA TRP A 757 13.79 12.23 36.13
C TRP A 757 14.01 13.73 36.35
N ILE A 758 13.05 14.39 37.02
CA ILE A 758 13.03 15.82 37.30
C ILE A 758 12.87 16.07 38.80
N ASP A 759 13.23 17.24 39.29
CA ASP A 759 13.26 17.62 40.72
C ASP A 759 11.86 17.82 41.36
N GLY A 760 10.84 17.11 40.87
CA GLY A 760 9.46 17.19 41.37
C GLY A 760 8.69 18.43 40.91
N SER A 761 9.31 19.36 40.17
CA SER A 761 8.64 20.54 39.62
C SER A 761 7.94 20.22 38.29
N GLY A 762 6.61 20.10 38.24
CA GLY A 762 5.88 19.82 36.99
C GLY A 762 4.50 19.17 37.13
N SER A 763 3.73 19.12 36.02
CA SER A 763 2.61 18.18 35.88
C SER A 763 3.22 16.84 35.51
N HIS A 764 3.02 15.84 36.37
CA HIS A 764 3.64 14.53 36.24
C HIS A 764 2.64 13.52 35.69
N MET A 765 3.13 12.54 34.93
CA MET A 765 2.37 11.33 34.63
C MET A 765 2.95 10.20 35.48
N ASP A 766 2.15 9.68 36.41
CA ASP A 766 2.60 8.53 37.19
C ASP A 766 2.57 7.25 36.35
N LEU A 767 3.24 6.19 36.81
CA LEU A 767 3.36 4.95 36.04
C LEU A 767 2.00 4.26 35.83
N LYS A 768 1.09 4.35 36.80
CA LYS A 768 -0.22 3.71 36.72
C LYS A 768 -1.04 4.38 35.62
N GLU A 769 -1.04 5.70 35.60
CA GLU A 769 -1.69 6.50 34.59
C GLU A 769 -1.09 6.29 33.19
N ALA A 770 0.23 6.20 33.08
CA ALA A 770 0.90 5.89 31.81
C ALA A 770 0.46 4.51 31.27
N LEU A 771 0.25 3.52 32.14
CA LEU A 771 -0.25 2.19 31.76
C LEU A 771 -1.72 2.24 31.32
N GLU A 772 -2.56 3.01 32.02
CA GLU A 772 -3.98 3.22 31.63
C GLU A 772 -4.08 3.89 30.26
N LEU A 773 -3.25 4.93 30.01
CA LEU A 773 -3.16 5.58 28.70
C LEU A 773 -2.66 4.63 27.63
N LYS A 774 -1.65 3.81 27.91
CA LYS A 774 -1.16 2.78 26.99
C LYS A 774 -2.27 1.80 26.60
N GLU A 775 -3.10 1.37 27.54
CA GLU A 775 -4.25 0.50 27.19
C GLU A 775 -5.24 1.21 26.28
N GLU A 776 -5.48 2.51 26.47
CA GLU A 776 -6.32 3.31 25.59
C GLU A 776 -5.70 3.47 24.19
N LEU A 777 -4.40 3.78 24.10
CA LEU A 777 -3.61 3.81 22.86
C LEU A 777 -3.78 2.52 22.09
N THR A 778 -3.59 1.39 22.79
CA THR A 778 -3.65 0.06 22.21
C THR A 778 -5.04 -0.25 21.69
N LYS A 779 -6.10 0.10 22.43
CA LYS A 779 -7.49 -0.06 21.97
C LYS A 779 -7.79 0.78 20.73
N ILE A 780 -7.27 2.00 20.64
CA ILE A 780 -7.43 2.85 19.45
C ILE A 780 -6.67 2.25 18.27
N HIS A 781 -5.46 1.75 18.50
CA HIS A 781 -4.68 1.07 17.47
C HIS A 781 -5.40 -0.19 16.94
N VAL A 782 -5.93 -1.04 17.83
CA VAL A 782 -6.75 -2.20 17.44
C VAL A 782 -8.00 -1.77 16.67
N ARG A 783 -8.71 -0.74 17.12
CA ARG A 783 -9.87 -0.20 16.40
C ARG A 783 -9.53 0.37 15.03
N LYS A 784 -8.37 1.02 14.88
CA LYS A 784 -7.86 1.54 13.59
C LYS A 784 -7.71 0.40 12.61
N ASP A 785 -7.04 -0.64 13.09
CA ASP A 785 -6.82 -1.87 12.39
C ASP A 785 -8.20 -2.46 12.01
N GLU A 786 -9.05 -2.80 12.99
CA GLU A 786 -10.42 -3.35 12.77
C GLU A 786 -11.29 -2.50 11.82
N ALA A 787 -11.32 -1.17 11.95
CA ALA A 787 -12.10 -0.26 11.11
C ALA A 787 -11.56 -0.16 9.67
N THR A 788 -10.26 -0.36 9.48
CA THR A 788 -9.68 -0.56 8.14
C THR A 788 -10.15 -1.91 7.54
N PHE A 789 -10.64 -2.83 8.37
CA PHE A 789 -10.88 -4.24 8.02
C PHE A 789 -12.35 -4.69 7.95
N GLU A 790 -13.32 -4.05 8.60
CA GLU A 790 -14.73 -4.54 8.69
C GLU A 790 -15.43 -4.76 7.33
N LEU A 791 -14.85 -4.30 6.22
CA LEU A 791 -15.36 -4.52 4.86
C LEU A 791 -14.44 -5.36 3.94
N ALA A 792 -13.28 -5.81 4.42
CA ALA A 792 -12.21 -6.33 3.57
C ALA A 792 -11.87 -7.81 3.82
N ARG A 793 -11.95 -8.63 2.77
CA ARG A 793 -11.45 -10.03 2.78
C ARG A 793 -9.92 -10.07 2.56
N ASN A 794 -9.24 -10.97 3.25
CA ASN A 794 -7.81 -11.26 3.06
C ASN A 794 -7.60 -12.27 1.93
N LEU A 795 -6.68 -12.01 0.99
CA LEU A 795 -6.12 -13.07 0.15
C LEU A 795 -5.02 -13.77 0.94
N VAL A 796 -5.38 -14.94 1.46
CA VAL A 796 -4.40 -15.89 1.97
C VAL A 796 -4.09 -16.85 0.83
N PHE A 797 -2.87 -16.79 0.33
CA PHE A 797 -2.39 -17.80 -0.59
C PHE A 797 -2.18 -19.10 0.21
N SER A 798 -3.03 -20.09 -0.01
CA SER A 798 -2.95 -21.41 0.65
C SER A 798 -1.90 -22.33 0.03
N GLY A 799 -1.19 -21.89 -1.01
CA GLY A 799 -0.28 -22.73 -1.77
C GLY A 799 1.00 -23.01 -0.98
N PHE A 800 0.92 -24.01 -0.11
CA PHE A 800 1.89 -25.06 0.25
C PHE A 800 1.26 -25.81 1.44
N HIS A 801 0.62 -26.96 1.17
CA HIS A 801 0.37 -28.00 2.16
C HIS A 801 1.34 -29.16 1.94
#